data_AF-A0A8C0BQQ9-F1
#
_entry.id   AF-A0A8C0BQQ9-F1
#
_cell.length_a   1.000
_cell.length_b   1.000
_cell.length_c   1.000
_cell.angle_alpha   90.00
_cell.angle_beta   90.00
_cell.angle_gamma   90.00
#
_symmetry.space_group_name_H-M   'P 1'
#
loop_
_entity.id
_entity.type
_entity.pdbx_description
1 polymer ?
#
loop_
_entity_poly.entity_id
_entity_poly.type
_entity_poly.pdbx_seq_one_letter_code
_entity_poly.pdbx_strand_id
1 'polypeptide(L)'
;VGDACREFRQVLILIIFGGLLSYTSYSYSGSMLVNIYCVFFGFILTLTEPTVRAELMEQVPHIAMFCQENRPSIPYAFSKYLLPIVVRYLADQNNQVRKTSQAALLVLLEQELIERYDVETKVCPVLIDLTAPDSNDDVKTEAVAIMCKMASMVGKDITERLVLPRFCEMCCDCRMFHVRKVCAANFGDICSVVGQQATEEMLLPRFFQLCSDNVWGVRKACAECFMAVSCATSQEVRRTKLSTLFINLISDPSRWVRQAAFQSLGPFISTFANPSSSGQYFKEEDGKNPEGCGSDLSSHVDNDHFATKLENALEDQNTVSNNSQRESDFQTESSFHCTLSSESCGEMADENERSSHCCTAGLREAGLNSQETSLSEQELYNSFHFWRTPLPEIDIDFELQQTSEIILDREFQELTMPVSPNIPMATRKELEEMIENLEPHIDDPDVKGIDVVPQALLDQYLSMTDPSRAQTVDTEIAKHCAYSLPGVALTLGRQNWHCLKDTYETLASDMQWKVRRTLAFSIHELAVILGDQLTAGDLVPVFNGFLKDLDEVRIGVLKHLHDFLKLLHLDKRREYLYQLQEFLVTDNSRNWRFRAELAEQLILLLDLYSARDIYDYLRPIAFSLCADKVSSVRWISYKLVSEMVKKLYMASTSTFVVDLMNELVEKFCRCRKWSGRQTFVFICQTISEDDCLPMDQFAVHLLPHLLHLASDRVPNVRVLLAKTLKQTLLEKEYFLNSANSHQEAVEQTIMVLQMDDDSDVKYFASIHPASTKIADDAMSTASSTY
;
A
#
# COMPACT_ATOMS: atom_id res chain seq x y z
N VAL A 1 -39.66 10.67 25.76
CA VAL A 1 -38.83 10.61 27.00
C VAL A 1 -37.45 10.02 26.72
N GLY A 2 -37.34 8.93 25.93
CA GLY A 2 -36.05 8.39 25.46
C GLY A 2 -35.23 9.37 24.61
N ASP A 3 -35.84 10.01 23.61
CA ASP A 3 -35.11 10.94 22.71
C ASP A 3 -34.74 12.27 23.37
N ALA A 4 -35.61 12.79 24.24
CA ALA A 4 -35.32 13.99 25.05
C ALA A 4 -34.18 13.74 26.06
N CYS A 5 -34.02 12.50 26.56
CA CYS A 5 -32.87 12.12 27.39
C CYS A 5 -31.58 11.97 26.58
N ARG A 6 -31.65 11.72 25.26
CA ARG A 6 -30.49 11.55 24.40
C ARG A 6 -29.86 12.90 24.05
N GLU A 7 -30.69 13.86 23.64
CA GLU A 7 -30.25 15.23 23.42
C GLU A 7 -29.79 15.90 24.73
N PHE A 8 -30.49 15.70 25.85
CA PHE A 8 -30.03 16.26 27.14
C PHE A 8 -28.70 15.65 27.61
N ARG A 9 -28.35 14.42 27.21
CA ARG A 9 -27.09 13.75 27.56
C ARG A 9 -25.93 14.15 26.63
N GLN A 10 -26.17 14.27 25.33
CA GLN A 10 -25.21 14.87 24.39
C GLN A 10 -24.96 16.33 24.73
N VAL A 11 -26.00 17.08 25.09
CA VAL A 11 -25.91 18.46 25.55
C VAL A 11 -25.21 18.55 26.91
N LEU A 12 -25.36 17.59 27.84
CA LEU A 12 -24.59 17.61 29.09
C LEU A 12 -23.10 17.29 28.88
N ILE A 13 -22.77 16.35 27.98
CA ILE A 13 -21.38 16.06 27.58
C ILE A 13 -20.79 17.28 26.84
N LEU A 14 -21.52 17.89 25.91
CA LEU A 14 -21.13 19.12 25.20
C LEU A 14 -21.08 20.36 26.10
N ILE A 15 -21.93 20.50 27.11
CA ILE A 15 -21.91 21.61 28.07
C ILE A 15 -20.75 21.44 29.06
N ILE A 16 -20.41 20.20 29.45
CA ILE A 16 -19.27 19.93 30.30
C ILE A 16 -17.95 20.10 29.52
N PHE A 17 -17.87 19.65 28.26
CA PHE A 17 -16.69 19.82 27.41
C PHE A 17 -16.54 21.24 26.83
N GLY A 18 -17.64 21.86 26.39
CA GLY A 18 -17.68 23.27 25.99
C GLY A 18 -17.45 24.23 27.17
N GLY A 19 -17.87 23.84 28.37
CA GLY A 19 -17.52 24.50 29.61
C GLY A 19 -16.02 24.36 29.93
N LEU A 20 -15.45 23.15 29.83
CA LEU A 20 -14.02 22.92 30.03
C LEU A 20 -13.12 23.69 29.03
N LEU A 21 -13.51 23.78 27.76
CA LEU A 21 -12.85 24.61 26.74
C LEU A 21 -13.00 26.12 26.97
N SER A 22 -14.08 26.57 27.62
CA SER A 22 -14.27 27.98 27.98
C SER A 22 -13.58 28.36 29.29
N TYR A 23 -13.33 27.40 30.18
CA TYR A 23 -12.67 27.60 31.47
C TYR A 23 -11.12 27.55 31.38
N THR A 24 -10.56 27.00 30.30
CA THR A 24 -9.11 27.04 30.01
C THR A 24 -8.59 28.44 29.65
N SER A 25 -9.48 29.39 29.35
CA SER A 25 -9.13 30.80 29.10
C SER A 25 -8.83 31.58 30.38
N TYR A 26 -9.01 30.99 31.57
CA TYR A 26 -8.70 31.60 32.86
C TYR A 26 -7.65 30.77 33.61
N SER A 27 -6.52 31.40 33.95
CA SER A 27 -5.42 30.83 34.73
C SER A 27 -5.87 30.35 36.12
N TYR A 28 -6.36 29.12 36.21
CA TYR A 28 -6.61 28.42 37.48
C TYR A 28 -5.55 27.35 37.72
N SER A 29 -5.18 27.16 38.99
CA SER A 29 -4.21 26.16 39.43
C SER A 29 -4.67 24.75 39.03
N GLY A 30 -3.77 23.92 38.48
CA GLY A 30 -4.06 22.56 38.01
C GLY A 30 -4.81 21.65 39.02
N SER A 31 -4.80 21.98 40.31
CA SER A 31 -5.60 21.33 41.36
C SER A 31 -7.13 21.47 41.21
N MET A 32 -7.64 22.54 40.58
CA MET A 32 -9.09 22.77 40.44
C MET A 32 -9.68 21.99 39.26
N LEU A 33 -8.95 21.92 38.14
CA LEU A 33 -9.25 21.04 37.01
C LEU A 33 -9.30 19.58 37.45
N VAL A 34 -8.30 19.10 38.21
CA VAL A 34 -8.25 17.72 38.73
C VAL A 34 -9.47 17.38 39.60
N ASN A 35 -9.98 18.33 40.40
CA ASN A 35 -11.19 18.12 41.21
C ASN A 35 -12.46 18.03 40.36
N ILE A 36 -12.60 18.85 39.32
CA ILE A 36 -13.73 18.79 38.36
C ILE A 36 -13.70 17.44 37.62
N TYR A 37 -12.51 17.02 37.16
CA TYR A 37 -12.31 15.71 36.57
C TYR A 37 -12.65 14.58 37.57
N CYS A 38 -12.22 14.64 38.83
CA CYS A 38 -12.56 13.61 39.83
C CYS A 38 -14.07 13.50 40.10
N VAL A 39 -14.80 14.62 40.13
CA VAL A 39 -16.27 14.64 40.28
C VAL A 39 -16.95 14.07 39.04
N PHE A 40 -16.49 14.43 37.85
CA PHE A 40 -16.97 13.90 36.58
C PHE A 40 -16.71 12.38 36.45
N PHE A 41 -15.52 11.92 36.82
CA PHE A 41 -15.17 10.49 36.82
C PHE A 41 -15.94 9.71 37.87
N GLY A 42 -16.16 10.28 39.06
CA GLY A 42 -17.07 9.72 40.07
C GLY A 42 -18.49 9.54 39.54
N PHE A 43 -18.99 10.50 38.76
CA PHE A 43 -20.31 10.41 38.12
C PHE A 43 -20.36 9.35 37.00
N ILE A 44 -19.31 9.27 36.16
CA ILE A 44 -19.17 8.23 35.13
C ILE A 44 -19.23 6.82 35.74
N LEU A 45 -18.58 6.62 36.89
CA LEU A 45 -18.56 5.32 37.56
C LEU A 45 -19.96 4.84 38.01
N THR A 46 -20.92 5.77 38.15
CA THR A 46 -22.32 5.54 38.57
C THR A 46 -23.32 5.44 37.42
N LEU A 47 -22.88 5.55 36.16
CA LEU A 47 -23.78 5.45 35.00
C LEU A 47 -24.41 4.05 34.92
N THR A 48 -25.74 4.00 35.05
CA THR A 48 -26.51 2.75 35.00
C THR A 48 -26.92 2.34 33.59
N GLU A 49 -27.01 3.29 32.66
CA GLU A 49 -27.52 3.08 31.30
C GLU A 49 -26.42 2.60 30.34
N PRO A 50 -26.54 1.41 29.71
CA PRO A 50 -25.53 0.87 28.79
C PRO A 50 -25.23 1.78 27.61
N THR A 51 -26.24 2.40 27.01
CA THR A 51 -26.06 3.27 25.83
C THR A 51 -25.18 4.48 26.14
N VAL A 52 -25.28 5.06 27.34
CA VAL A 52 -24.44 6.20 27.75
C VAL A 52 -22.99 5.77 27.95
N ARG A 53 -22.79 4.58 28.53
CA ARG A 53 -21.45 4.03 28.74
C ARG A 53 -20.77 3.70 27.42
N ALA A 54 -21.52 3.21 26.43
CA ALA A 54 -21.00 2.96 25.09
C ALA A 54 -20.60 4.26 24.37
N GLU A 55 -21.48 5.26 24.36
CA GLU A 55 -21.20 6.59 23.78
C GLU A 55 -19.97 7.23 24.43
N LEU A 56 -19.84 7.11 25.75
CA LEU A 56 -18.66 7.61 26.45
C LEU A 56 -17.37 6.96 25.92
N MET A 57 -17.36 5.63 25.71
CA MET A 57 -16.18 4.92 25.19
C MET A 57 -15.79 5.39 23.79
N GLU A 58 -16.76 5.72 22.93
CA GLU A 58 -16.48 6.29 21.60
C GLU A 58 -15.74 7.64 21.70
N GLN A 59 -15.98 8.42 22.76
CA GLN A 59 -15.33 9.71 22.98
C GLN A 59 -13.96 9.60 23.66
N VAL A 60 -13.62 8.48 24.33
CA VAL A 60 -12.38 8.35 25.10
C VAL A 60 -11.11 8.60 24.27
N PRO A 61 -10.96 8.08 23.04
CA PRO A 61 -9.76 8.36 22.23
C PRO A 61 -9.53 9.86 21.98
N HIS A 62 -10.59 10.60 21.66
CA HIS A 62 -10.50 12.06 21.48
C HIS A 62 -10.09 12.79 22.77
N ILE A 63 -10.61 12.33 23.91
CA ILE A 63 -10.24 12.89 25.22
C ILE A 63 -8.78 12.57 25.55
N ALA A 64 -8.30 11.37 25.22
CA ALA A 64 -6.92 10.96 25.44
C ALA A 64 -5.94 11.82 24.62
N MET A 65 -6.26 12.09 23.34
CA MET A 65 -5.52 13.02 22.49
C MET A 65 -5.42 14.41 23.13
N PHE A 66 -6.56 14.96 23.58
CA PHE A 66 -6.57 16.25 24.27
C PHE A 66 -5.73 16.24 25.56
N CYS A 67 -5.77 15.16 26.35
CA CYS A 67 -4.92 15.01 27.53
C CYS A 67 -3.43 14.96 27.19
N GLN A 68 -3.06 14.37 26.05
CA GLN A 68 -1.69 14.30 25.55
C GLN A 68 -1.18 15.68 25.09
N GLU A 69 -2.00 16.44 24.35
CA GLU A 69 -1.68 17.81 23.93
C GLU A 69 -1.49 18.76 25.13
N ASN A 70 -2.27 18.54 26.20
CA ASN A 70 -2.25 19.35 27.42
C ASN A 70 -1.44 18.70 28.57
N ARG A 71 -0.53 17.77 28.25
CA ARG A 71 0.27 17.00 29.21
C ARG A 71 0.98 17.83 30.29
N PRO A 72 1.52 19.04 30.02
CA PRO A 72 2.13 19.88 31.07
C PRO A 72 1.15 20.35 32.16
N SER A 73 -0.13 20.52 31.83
CA SER A 73 -1.16 21.06 32.74
C SER A 73 -1.91 19.98 33.51
N ILE A 74 -2.08 18.79 32.91
CA ILE A 74 -2.83 17.66 33.47
C ILE A 74 -2.05 16.34 33.35
N PRO A 75 -0.84 16.26 33.95
CA PRO A 75 -0.01 15.07 33.84
C PRO A 75 -0.74 13.87 34.46
N TYR A 76 -0.67 12.71 33.78
CA TYR A 76 -1.25 11.44 34.23
C TYR A 76 -2.78 11.41 34.36
N ALA A 77 -3.52 12.43 33.89
CA ALA A 77 -4.99 12.44 34.01
C ALA A 77 -5.65 11.25 33.29
N PHE A 78 -5.20 10.97 32.07
CA PHE A 78 -5.66 9.81 31.31
C PHE A 78 -5.32 8.50 32.03
N SER A 79 -4.05 8.30 32.34
CA SER A 79 -3.54 7.11 33.06
C SER A 79 -4.26 6.84 34.38
N LYS A 80 -4.53 7.88 35.18
CA LYS A 80 -5.07 7.75 36.53
C LYS A 80 -6.57 7.60 36.57
N TYR A 81 -7.30 8.22 35.63
CA TYR A 81 -8.76 8.31 35.72
C TYR A 81 -9.51 7.70 34.54
N LEU A 82 -9.03 7.88 33.30
CA LEU A 82 -9.71 7.36 32.11
C LEU A 82 -9.39 5.89 31.86
N LEU A 83 -8.10 5.53 31.91
CA LEU A 83 -7.67 4.16 31.62
C LEU A 83 -8.33 3.11 32.53
N PRO A 84 -8.46 3.31 33.86
CA PRO A 84 -9.18 2.36 34.70
C PRO A 84 -10.66 2.18 34.32
N ILE A 85 -11.31 3.21 33.78
CA ILE A 85 -12.71 3.14 33.33
C ILE A 85 -12.81 2.31 32.05
N VAL A 86 -11.92 2.58 31.09
CA VAL A 86 -11.81 1.78 29.86
C VAL A 86 -11.62 0.32 30.22
N VAL A 87 -10.63 0.00 31.05
CA VAL A 87 -10.33 -1.37 31.46
C VAL A 87 -11.51 -2.02 32.20
N ARG A 88 -12.20 -1.29 33.09
CA ARG A 88 -13.39 -1.79 33.79
C ARG A 88 -14.52 -2.16 32.82
N TYR A 89 -14.71 -1.40 31.75
CA TYR A 89 -15.77 -1.64 30.76
C TYR A 89 -15.46 -2.77 29.77
N LEU A 90 -14.22 -3.29 29.75
CA LEU A 90 -13.94 -4.57 29.09
C LEU A 90 -14.70 -5.74 29.73
N ALA A 91 -14.98 -5.64 31.04
CA ALA A 91 -15.72 -6.64 31.82
C ALA A 91 -17.23 -6.33 31.93
N ASP A 92 -17.76 -5.43 31.10
CA ASP A 92 -19.14 -4.98 31.22
C ASP A 92 -20.16 -6.10 30.96
N GLN A 93 -21.29 -6.09 31.68
CA GLN A 93 -22.37 -7.04 31.42
C GLN A 93 -22.99 -6.85 30.04
N ASN A 94 -23.03 -5.61 29.54
CA ASN A 94 -23.59 -5.30 28.24
C ASN A 94 -22.57 -5.45 27.11
N ASN A 95 -22.93 -6.24 26.09
CA ASN A 95 -22.07 -6.53 24.94
C ASN A 95 -21.65 -5.29 24.15
N GLN A 96 -22.56 -4.32 23.96
CA GLN A 96 -22.25 -3.11 23.21
C GLN A 96 -21.19 -2.27 23.91
N VAL A 97 -21.29 -2.14 25.24
CA VAL A 97 -20.32 -1.39 26.06
C VAL A 97 -18.95 -2.06 26.02
N ARG A 98 -18.90 -3.41 26.09
CA ARG A 98 -17.64 -4.13 25.93
C ARG A 98 -17.01 -3.85 24.56
N LYS A 99 -17.76 -4.01 23.47
CA LYS A 99 -17.24 -3.80 22.11
C LYS A 99 -16.73 -2.38 21.88
N THR A 100 -17.45 -1.36 22.34
CA THR A 100 -16.97 0.03 22.21
C THR A 100 -15.78 0.31 23.11
N SER A 101 -15.74 -0.26 24.32
CA SER A 101 -14.56 -0.17 25.21
C SER A 101 -13.32 -0.84 24.60
N GLN A 102 -13.50 -1.99 23.93
CA GLN A 102 -12.44 -2.69 23.21
C GLN A 102 -11.92 -1.88 22.03
N ALA A 103 -12.83 -1.33 21.21
CA ALA A 103 -12.45 -0.46 20.10
C ALA A 103 -11.68 0.78 20.60
N ALA A 104 -12.17 1.41 21.68
CA ALA A 104 -11.48 2.54 22.29
C ALA A 104 -10.07 2.15 22.78
N LEU A 105 -9.93 1.03 23.49
CA LEU A 105 -8.63 0.54 23.96
C LEU A 105 -7.67 0.28 22.79
N LEU A 106 -8.13 -0.34 21.71
CA LEU A 106 -7.29 -0.60 20.54
C LEU A 106 -6.82 0.70 19.89
N VAL A 107 -7.69 1.68 19.68
CA VAL A 107 -7.31 3.00 19.14
C VAL A 107 -6.28 3.68 20.04
N LEU A 108 -6.47 3.63 21.36
CA LEU A 108 -5.54 4.22 22.33
C LEU A 108 -4.15 3.55 22.29
N LEU A 109 -4.11 2.24 22.05
CA LEU A 109 -2.86 1.49 21.92
C LEU A 109 -2.18 1.75 20.56
N GLU A 110 -2.94 1.73 19.45
CA GLU A 110 -2.45 1.98 18.09
C GLU A 110 -1.89 3.41 17.92
N GLN A 111 -2.46 4.39 18.63
CA GLN A 111 -1.98 5.77 18.65
C GLN A 111 -0.91 6.03 19.72
N GLU A 112 -0.40 4.98 20.39
CA GLU A 112 0.62 5.06 21.45
C GLU A 112 0.26 6.04 22.59
N LEU A 113 -1.05 6.22 22.87
CA LEU A 113 -1.55 7.14 23.91
C LEU A 113 -1.50 6.54 25.32
N ILE A 114 -1.13 5.25 25.43
CA ILE A 114 -0.98 4.54 26.70
C ILE A 114 0.50 4.19 26.90
N GLU A 115 1.07 4.61 28.03
CA GLU A 115 2.44 4.24 28.39
C GLU A 115 2.55 2.74 28.66
N ARG A 116 3.67 2.11 28.24
CA ARG A 116 3.90 0.66 28.43
C ARG A 116 3.72 0.21 29.88
N TYR A 117 4.15 1.03 30.84
CA TYR A 117 3.99 0.78 32.27
C TYR A 117 2.51 0.68 32.68
N ASP A 118 1.66 1.54 32.13
CA ASP A 118 0.22 1.52 32.41
C ASP A 118 -0.47 0.33 31.76
N VAL A 119 -0.04 -0.07 30.55
CA VAL A 119 -0.52 -1.31 29.93
C VAL A 119 -0.18 -2.50 30.82
N GLU A 120 1.07 -2.61 31.27
CA GLU A 120 1.54 -3.69 32.13
C GLU A 120 0.80 -3.76 33.48
N THR A 121 0.63 -2.62 34.14
CA THR A 121 0.12 -2.59 35.53
C THR A 121 -1.39 -2.48 35.65
N LYS A 122 -2.09 -2.00 34.62
CA LYS A 122 -3.54 -1.76 34.66
C LYS A 122 -4.32 -2.58 33.63
N VAL A 123 -3.79 -2.77 32.43
CA VAL A 123 -4.52 -3.46 31.34
C VAL A 123 -4.28 -4.97 31.40
N CYS A 124 -3.02 -5.42 31.45
CA CYS A 124 -2.66 -6.83 31.47
C CYS A 124 -3.35 -7.63 32.59
N PRO A 125 -3.41 -7.17 33.86
CA PRO A 125 -4.03 -7.94 34.94
C PRO A 125 -5.51 -8.21 34.67
N VAL A 126 -6.24 -7.20 34.17
CA VAL A 126 -7.67 -7.36 33.88
C VAL A 126 -7.91 -8.29 32.69
N LEU A 127 -7.07 -8.24 31.66
CA LEU A 127 -7.16 -9.21 30.56
C LEU A 127 -6.85 -10.64 31.02
N ILE A 128 -5.90 -10.83 31.93
CA ILE A 128 -5.60 -12.13 32.53
C ILE A 128 -6.80 -12.64 33.34
N ASP A 129 -7.42 -11.78 34.15
CA ASP A 129 -8.62 -12.13 34.93
C ASP A 129 -9.82 -12.45 34.01
N LEU A 130 -10.04 -11.63 32.97
CA LEU A 130 -11.11 -11.86 32.00
C LEU A 130 -10.94 -13.15 31.20
N THR A 131 -9.70 -13.60 31.04
CA THR A 131 -9.44 -14.87 30.37
C THR A 131 -9.50 -16.07 31.30
N ALA A 132 -9.62 -15.90 32.63
CA ALA A 132 -9.59 -16.97 33.62
C ALA A 132 -10.59 -18.12 33.34
N PRO A 133 -10.33 -19.36 33.83
CA PRO A 133 -11.14 -20.54 33.49
C PRO A 133 -12.65 -20.40 33.79
N ASP A 134 -13.01 -19.63 34.81
CA ASP A 134 -14.37 -19.35 35.31
C ASP A 134 -15.08 -18.16 34.64
N SER A 135 -14.37 -17.40 33.81
CA SER A 135 -14.94 -16.25 33.08
C SER A 135 -15.90 -16.66 31.96
N ASN A 136 -16.86 -15.78 31.67
CA ASN A 136 -17.86 -15.97 30.61
C ASN A 136 -17.20 -16.13 29.23
N ASP A 137 -17.71 -17.07 28.45
CA ASP A 137 -17.17 -17.53 27.18
C ASP A 137 -17.04 -16.45 26.09
N ASP A 138 -18.04 -15.57 25.98
CA ASP A 138 -18.02 -14.45 25.03
C ASP A 138 -16.93 -13.45 25.40
N VAL A 139 -16.84 -13.12 26.69
CA VAL A 139 -15.86 -12.17 27.25
C VAL A 139 -14.44 -12.72 27.12
N LYS A 140 -14.27 -14.02 27.33
CA LYS A 140 -13.00 -14.72 27.21
C LYS A 140 -12.46 -14.64 25.79
N THR A 141 -13.30 -14.92 24.79
CA THR A 141 -12.91 -14.88 23.38
C THR A 141 -12.46 -13.48 22.95
N GLU A 142 -13.20 -12.44 23.37
CA GLU A 142 -12.86 -11.04 23.12
C GLU A 142 -11.55 -10.63 23.83
N ALA A 143 -11.38 -11.02 25.09
CA ALA A 143 -10.18 -10.71 25.88
C ALA A 143 -8.90 -11.35 25.28
N VAL A 144 -8.98 -12.58 24.76
CA VAL A 144 -7.85 -13.22 24.04
C VAL A 144 -7.44 -12.41 22.82
N ALA A 145 -8.41 -11.93 22.03
CA ALA A 145 -8.11 -11.17 20.81
C ALA A 145 -7.38 -9.86 21.13
N ILE A 146 -7.80 -9.15 22.19
CA ILE A 146 -7.11 -7.92 22.65
C ILE A 146 -5.71 -8.26 23.16
N MET A 147 -5.59 -9.32 23.96
CA MET A 147 -4.30 -9.76 24.50
C MET A 147 -3.30 -10.07 23.38
N CYS A 148 -3.74 -10.69 22.28
CA CYS A 148 -2.90 -10.98 21.13
C CYS A 148 -2.46 -9.72 20.38
N LYS A 149 -3.40 -8.81 20.09
CA LYS A 149 -3.08 -7.52 19.45
C LYS A 149 -2.12 -6.67 20.29
N MET A 150 -2.29 -6.69 21.61
CA MET A 150 -1.49 -5.94 22.55
C MET A 150 -0.03 -6.45 22.66
N ALA A 151 0.21 -7.73 22.38
CA ALA A 151 1.54 -8.33 22.51
C ALA A 151 2.62 -7.59 21.72
N SER A 152 2.33 -7.19 20.47
CA SER A 152 3.28 -6.44 19.64
C SER A 152 3.58 -5.03 20.16
N MET A 153 2.66 -4.44 20.93
CA MET A 153 2.77 -3.05 21.43
C MET A 153 3.50 -2.96 22.78
N VAL A 154 3.39 -3.99 23.63
CA VAL A 154 4.09 -4.05 24.94
C VAL A 154 5.53 -4.57 24.83
N GLY A 155 5.83 -5.30 23.76
CA GLY A 155 7.16 -5.86 23.48
C GLY A 155 7.42 -7.21 24.15
N LYS A 156 8.61 -7.76 23.88
CA LYS A 156 8.99 -9.14 24.23
C LYS A 156 8.92 -9.45 25.72
N ASP A 157 9.56 -8.65 26.58
CA ASP A 157 9.66 -8.92 28.03
C ASP A 157 8.28 -9.07 28.71
N ILE A 158 7.40 -8.09 28.49
CA ILE A 158 6.04 -8.10 29.07
C ILE A 158 5.23 -9.26 28.50
N THR A 159 5.35 -9.51 27.18
CA THR A 159 4.62 -10.59 26.51
C THR A 159 5.04 -11.95 27.05
N GLU A 160 6.34 -12.22 27.18
CA GLU A 160 6.85 -13.50 27.70
C GLU A 160 6.45 -13.75 29.16
N ARG A 161 6.47 -12.70 30.00
CA ARG A 161 6.19 -12.84 31.43
C ARG A 161 4.71 -12.91 31.77
N LEU A 162 3.87 -12.10 31.12
CA LEU A 162 2.46 -11.93 31.50
C LEU A 162 1.48 -12.59 30.51
N VAL A 163 1.72 -12.46 29.20
CA VAL A 163 0.78 -12.90 28.16
C VAL A 163 0.98 -14.37 27.80
N LEU A 164 2.24 -14.77 27.56
CA LEU A 164 2.60 -16.08 27.04
C LEU A 164 2.12 -17.25 27.91
N PRO A 165 2.25 -17.23 29.26
CA PRO A 165 1.76 -18.32 30.10
C PRO A 165 0.24 -18.53 29.93
N ARG A 166 -0.52 -17.44 29.96
CA ARG A 166 -1.98 -17.49 29.81
C ARG A 166 -2.37 -17.91 28.40
N PHE A 167 -1.69 -17.41 27.37
CA PHE A 167 -1.90 -17.80 25.98
C PHE A 167 -1.71 -19.31 25.78
N CYS A 168 -0.66 -19.89 26.36
CA CYS A 168 -0.42 -21.34 26.30
C CYS A 168 -1.54 -22.17 26.93
N GLU A 169 -2.11 -21.70 28.05
CA GLU A 169 -3.25 -22.36 28.70
C GLU A 169 -4.51 -22.30 27.82
N MET A 170 -4.78 -21.15 27.20
CA MET A 170 -5.94 -20.94 26.33
C MET A 170 -5.87 -21.76 25.03
N CYS A 171 -4.68 -21.99 24.50
CA CYS A 171 -4.47 -22.90 23.36
C CYS A 171 -4.94 -24.34 23.65
N CYS A 172 -4.97 -24.73 24.93
CA CYS A 172 -5.36 -26.07 25.36
C CYS A 172 -6.75 -26.10 26.03
N ASP A 173 -7.54 -25.03 25.94
CA ASP A 173 -8.86 -24.97 26.58
C ASP A 173 -9.77 -26.04 25.98
N CYS A 174 -10.00 -27.12 26.72
CA CYS A 174 -10.78 -28.27 26.26
C CYS A 174 -12.27 -27.97 26.13
N ARG A 175 -12.76 -26.91 26.77
CA ARG A 175 -14.18 -26.57 26.81
C ARG A 175 -14.60 -25.73 25.61
N MET A 176 -13.72 -24.84 25.13
CA MET A 176 -14.12 -23.76 24.23
C MET A 176 -13.31 -23.70 22.92
N PHE A 177 -13.89 -24.21 21.84
CA PHE A 177 -13.21 -24.19 20.53
C PHE A 177 -13.07 -22.78 19.93
N HIS A 178 -13.96 -21.84 20.28
CA HIS A 178 -13.86 -20.44 19.81
C HIS A 178 -12.58 -19.77 20.31
N VAL A 179 -12.21 -19.98 21.58
CA VAL A 179 -10.97 -19.47 22.18
C VAL A 179 -9.76 -20.07 21.47
N ARG A 180 -9.73 -21.38 21.27
CA ARG A 180 -8.63 -22.06 20.55
C ARG A 180 -8.51 -21.57 19.11
N LYS A 181 -9.62 -21.31 18.44
CA LYS A 181 -9.64 -20.75 17.08
C LYS A 181 -9.03 -19.33 17.05
N VAL A 182 -9.36 -18.48 18.02
CA VAL A 182 -8.76 -17.14 18.14
C VAL A 182 -7.26 -17.25 18.45
N CYS A 183 -6.85 -18.15 19.34
CA CYS A 183 -5.43 -18.39 19.62
C CYS A 183 -4.70 -18.85 18.36
N ALA A 184 -5.27 -19.80 17.60
CA ALA A 184 -4.68 -20.28 16.35
C ALA A 184 -4.56 -19.16 15.31
N ALA A 185 -5.57 -18.29 15.17
CA ALA A 185 -5.55 -17.20 14.20
C ALA A 185 -4.47 -16.14 14.50
N ASN A 186 -4.16 -15.89 15.78
CA ASN A 186 -3.15 -14.91 16.21
C ASN A 186 -1.82 -15.56 16.62
N PHE A 187 -1.65 -16.86 16.34
CA PHE A 187 -0.50 -17.62 16.85
C PHE A 187 0.83 -17.08 16.30
N GLY A 188 0.84 -16.73 15.00
CA GLY A 188 2.01 -16.17 14.33
C GLY A 188 2.46 -14.83 14.90
N ASP A 189 1.51 -13.97 15.30
CA ASP A 189 1.80 -12.66 15.89
C ASP A 189 2.47 -12.81 17.25
N ILE A 190 2.02 -13.75 18.08
CA ILE A 190 2.70 -14.05 19.35
C ILE A 190 4.10 -14.60 19.11
N CYS A 191 4.28 -15.51 18.14
CA CYS A 191 5.58 -16.09 17.82
C CYS A 191 6.60 -15.03 17.39
N SER A 192 6.18 -14.06 16.57
CA SER A 192 7.07 -12.99 16.08
C SER A 192 7.52 -12.05 17.21
N VAL A 193 6.69 -11.83 18.23
CA VAL A 193 6.99 -10.97 19.38
C VAL A 193 7.94 -11.63 20.38
N VAL A 194 7.68 -12.90 20.73
CA VAL A 194 8.52 -13.63 21.72
C VAL A 194 9.84 -14.13 21.10
N GLY A 195 9.88 -14.28 19.79
CA GLY A 195 11.07 -14.71 19.05
C GLY A 195 11.31 -16.22 19.13
N GLN A 196 12.46 -16.64 18.59
CA GLN A 196 12.72 -18.06 18.28
C GLN A 196 12.72 -18.98 19.50
N GLN A 197 13.46 -18.63 20.55
CA GLN A 197 13.66 -19.52 21.69
C GLN A 197 12.33 -19.86 22.39
N ALA A 198 11.55 -18.85 22.78
CA ALA A 198 10.26 -19.04 23.42
C ALA A 198 9.24 -19.73 22.48
N THR A 199 9.30 -19.44 21.17
CA THR A 199 8.45 -20.11 20.18
C THR A 199 8.72 -21.62 20.16
N GLU A 200 9.98 -22.01 20.07
CA GLU A 200 10.36 -23.42 19.97
C GLU A 200 10.13 -24.22 21.24
N GLU A 201 10.41 -23.62 22.42
CA GLU A 201 10.29 -24.29 23.71
C GLU A 201 8.85 -24.34 24.23
N MET A 202 8.10 -23.24 24.11
CA MET A 202 6.80 -23.08 24.78
C MET A 202 5.61 -23.19 23.83
N LEU A 203 5.70 -22.58 22.63
CA LEU A 203 4.57 -22.45 21.71
C LEU A 203 4.40 -23.65 20.78
N LEU A 204 5.47 -24.17 20.18
CA LEU A 204 5.37 -25.29 19.22
C LEU A 204 4.61 -26.52 19.74
N PRO A 205 4.79 -26.98 21.00
CA PRO A 205 4.00 -28.08 21.54
C PRO A 205 2.48 -27.79 21.51
N ARG A 206 2.09 -26.53 21.73
CA ARG A 206 0.69 -26.07 21.69
C ARG A 206 0.20 -25.97 20.24
N PHE A 207 1.04 -25.47 19.34
CA PHE A 207 0.72 -25.39 17.92
C PHE A 207 0.44 -26.77 17.32
N PHE A 208 1.21 -27.79 17.69
CA PHE A 208 1.01 -29.16 17.20
C PHE A 208 -0.33 -29.74 17.65
N GLN A 209 -0.77 -29.41 18.87
CA GLN A 209 -2.09 -29.78 19.39
C GLN A 209 -3.20 -29.07 18.62
N LEU A 210 -3.07 -27.77 18.36
CA LEU A 210 -4.05 -27.00 17.58
C LEU A 210 -4.15 -27.48 16.12
N CYS A 211 -3.02 -27.85 15.50
CA CYS A 211 -3.01 -28.45 14.15
C CYS A 211 -3.69 -29.83 14.10
N SER A 212 -3.83 -30.51 15.24
CA SER A 212 -4.51 -31.81 15.38
C SER A 212 -5.85 -31.68 16.09
N ASP A 213 -6.41 -30.47 16.20
CA ASP A 213 -7.65 -30.21 16.92
C ASP A 213 -8.83 -30.95 16.30
N ASN A 214 -9.80 -31.38 17.11
CA ASN A 214 -11.01 -32.03 16.60
C ASN A 214 -11.87 -31.09 15.73
N VAL A 215 -11.77 -29.78 15.96
CA VAL A 215 -12.52 -28.75 15.23
C VAL A 215 -11.73 -28.28 14.02
N TRP A 216 -12.26 -28.55 12.82
CA TRP A 216 -11.64 -28.16 11.56
C TRP A 216 -11.37 -26.65 11.44
N GLY A 217 -12.21 -25.82 12.06
CA GLY A 217 -12.05 -24.36 12.04
C GLY A 217 -10.81 -23.87 12.80
N VAL A 218 -10.33 -24.62 13.79
CA VAL A 218 -9.07 -24.37 14.50
C VAL A 218 -7.89 -24.78 13.62
N ARG A 219 -7.93 -26.00 13.06
CA ARG A 219 -6.89 -26.50 12.15
C ARG A 219 -6.72 -25.62 10.90
N LYS A 220 -7.84 -25.11 10.36
CA LYS A 220 -7.84 -24.13 9.26
C LYS A 220 -7.08 -22.85 9.65
N ALA A 221 -7.37 -22.30 10.84
CA ALA A 221 -6.68 -21.10 11.32
C ALA A 221 -5.16 -21.34 11.50
N CYS A 222 -4.76 -22.54 11.95
CA CYS A 222 -3.35 -22.93 12.00
C CYS A 222 -2.70 -22.98 10.61
N ALA A 223 -3.41 -23.50 9.59
CA ALA A 223 -2.91 -23.52 8.23
C ALA A 223 -2.70 -22.10 7.68
N GLU A 224 -3.61 -21.17 7.99
CA GLU A 224 -3.55 -19.76 7.53
C GLU A 224 -2.39 -18.97 8.16
N CYS A 225 -2.04 -19.21 9.42
CA CYS A 225 -0.95 -18.52 10.10
C CYS A 225 0.41 -19.25 10.02
N PHE A 226 0.47 -20.38 9.30
CA PHE A 226 1.61 -21.31 9.36
C PHE A 226 2.94 -20.68 8.92
N MET A 227 2.90 -19.81 7.91
CA MET A 227 4.08 -19.08 7.44
C MET A 227 4.68 -18.21 8.56
N ALA A 228 3.85 -17.46 9.30
CA ALA A 228 4.32 -16.58 10.37
C ALA A 228 4.97 -17.39 11.51
N VAL A 229 4.40 -18.54 11.87
CA VAL A 229 5.02 -19.48 12.83
C VAL A 229 6.35 -20.01 12.30
N SER A 230 6.41 -20.37 11.01
CA SER A 230 7.63 -20.85 10.37
C SER A 230 8.76 -19.81 10.43
N CYS A 231 8.46 -18.54 10.13
CA CYS A 231 9.44 -17.44 10.20
C CYS A 231 10.02 -17.21 11.61
N ALA A 232 9.29 -17.57 12.66
CA ALA A 232 9.73 -17.46 14.05
C ALA A 232 10.48 -18.70 14.56
N THR A 233 10.88 -19.63 13.68
CA THR A 233 11.57 -20.87 14.06
C THR A 233 12.87 -21.08 13.28
N SER A 234 13.79 -21.85 13.85
CA SER A 234 15.03 -22.27 13.20
C SER A 234 14.76 -23.07 11.93
N GLN A 235 15.69 -23.02 10.99
CA GLN A 235 15.64 -23.80 9.75
C GLN A 235 15.53 -25.31 10.05
N GLU A 236 16.20 -25.80 11.08
CA GLU A 236 16.15 -27.21 11.49
C GLU A 236 14.74 -27.63 11.92
N VAL A 237 14.07 -26.83 12.75
CA VAL A 237 12.70 -27.09 13.19
C VAL A 237 11.72 -27.02 12.03
N ARG A 238 11.88 -26.04 11.13
CA ARG A 238 11.09 -25.93 9.89
C ARG A 238 11.16 -27.22 9.08
N ARG A 239 12.39 -27.70 8.85
CA ARG A 239 12.66 -28.90 8.04
C ARG A 239 12.17 -30.19 8.69
N THR A 240 12.45 -30.38 9.98
CA THR A 240 12.24 -31.67 10.65
C THR A 240 10.83 -31.84 11.24
N LYS A 241 10.25 -30.76 11.78
CA LYS A 241 8.97 -30.82 12.50
C LYS A 241 7.83 -30.18 11.71
N LEU A 242 7.98 -28.91 11.32
CA LEU A 242 6.89 -28.15 10.69
C LEU A 242 6.52 -28.69 9.31
N SER A 243 7.49 -29.18 8.55
CA SER A 243 7.24 -29.78 7.23
C SER A 243 6.29 -30.97 7.30
N THR A 244 6.56 -31.90 8.23
CA THR A 244 5.69 -33.07 8.47
C THR A 244 4.31 -32.64 8.94
N LEU A 245 4.23 -31.65 9.84
CA LEU A 245 2.97 -31.13 10.34
C LEU A 245 2.13 -30.49 9.21
N PHE A 246 2.76 -29.73 8.33
CA PHE A 246 2.09 -29.07 7.21
C PHE A 246 1.56 -30.08 6.18
N ILE A 247 2.32 -31.15 5.90
CA ILE A 247 1.88 -32.23 5.02
C ILE A 247 0.60 -32.91 5.57
N ASN A 248 0.49 -33.05 6.89
CA ASN A 248 -0.73 -33.55 7.52
C ASN A 248 -1.93 -32.60 7.30
N LEU A 249 -1.72 -31.28 7.37
CA LEU A 249 -2.77 -30.29 7.07
C LEU A 249 -3.19 -30.29 5.60
N ILE A 250 -2.24 -30.51 4.68
CA ILE A 250 -2.54 -30.70 3.25
C ILE A 250 -3.42 -31.94 3.01
N SER A 251 -3.20 -32.98 3.81
CA SER A 251 -3.94 -34.26 3.73
C SER A 251 -5.14 -34.31 4.68
N ASP A 252 -5.56 -33.18 5.25
CA ASP A 252 -6.62 -33.11 6.26
C ASP A 252 -7.95 -33.65 5.72
N PRO A 253 -8.78 -34.34 6.52
CA PRO A 253 -10.09 -34.81 6.07
C PRO A 253 -11.03 -33.67 5.63
N SER A 254 -10.92 -32.49 6.24
CA SER A 254 -11.74 -31.32 5.91
C SER A 254 -11.23 -30.61 4.67
N ARG A 255 -12.11 -30.45 3.67
CA ARG A 255 -11.83 -29.68 2.45
C ARG A 255 -11.35 -28.26 2.75
N TRP A 256 -11.95 -27.60 3.74
CA TRP A 256 -11.63 -26.22 4.11
C TRP A 256 -10.23 -26.06 4.69
N VAL A 257 -9.74 -27.07 5.41
CA VAL A 257 -8.37 -27.08 5.95
C VAL A 257 -7.38 -27.32 4.81
N ARG A 258 -7.64 -28.30 3.93
CA ARG A 258 -6.80 -28.56 2.75
C ARG A 258 -6.66 -27.32 1.86
N GLN A 259 -7.77 -26.63 1.60
CA GLN A 259 -7.76 -25.40 0.80
C GLN A 259 -6.87 -24.32 1.43
N ALA A 260 -7.00 -24.07 2.73
CA ALA A 260 -6.15 -23.11 3.45
C ALA A 260 -4.67 -23.54 3.45
N ALA A 261 -4.39 -24.84 3.58
CA ALA A 261 -3.04 -25.38 3.51
C ALA A 261 -2.42 -25.19 2.12
N PHE A 262 -3.15 -25.45 1.03
CA PHE A 262 -2.65 -25.19 -0.34
C PHE A 262 -2.43 -23.71 -0.62
N GLN A 263 -3.30 -22.84 -0.13
CA GLN A 263 -3.11 -21.39 -0.23
C GLN A 263 -1.83 -20.96 0.49
N SER A 264 -1.50 -21.60 1.61
CA SER A 264 -0.34 -21.25 2.45
C SER A 264 0.92 -22.05 2.11
N LEU A 265 0.87 -23.02 1.19
CA LEU A 265 1.99 -23.91 0.87
C LEU A 265 3.16 -23.17 0.24
N GLY A 266 2.91 -22.38 -0.81
CA GLY A 266 3.95 -21.56 -1.44
C GLY A 266 4.59 -20.56 -0.46
N PRO A 267 3.79 -19.77 0.30
CA PRO A 267 4.30 -18.91 1.38
C PRO A 267 5.09 -19.67 2.47
N PHE A 268 4.69 -20.89 2.84
CA PHE A 268 5.47 -21.70 3.77
C PHE A 268 6.81 -22.15 3.17
N ILE A 269 6.81 -22.61 1.91
CA ILE A 269 8.04 -22.97 1.20
C ILE A 269 8.98 -21.78 1.12
N SER A 270 8.47 -20.56 0.89
CA SER A 270 9.34 -19.38 0.78
C SER A 270 10.09 -19.04 2.06
N THR A 271 9.61 -19.50 3.22
CA THR A 271 10.33 -19.31 4.48
C THR A 271 11.68 -20.01 4.48
N PHE A 272 11.88 -21.10 3.72
CA PHE A 272 13.14 -21.83 3.70
C PHE A 272 14.28 -21.07 3.00
N ALA A 273 14.02 -19.94 2.34
CA ALA A 273 15.04 -19.13 1.67
C ALA A 273 16.13 -18.66 2.65
N ASN A 274 17.38 -18.68 2.20
CA ASN A 274 18.52 -18.27 3.04
C ASN A 274 18.44 -16.76 3.36
N PRO A 275 18.52 -16.34 4.65
CA PRO A 275 18.49 -14.93 5.07
C PRO A 275 19.42 -14.00 4.28
N SER A 276 20.59 -14.51 3.85
CA SER A 276 21.58 -13.76 3.08
C SER A 276 21.16 -13.45 1.64
N SER A 277 20.33 -14.30 1.03
CA SER A 277 19.77 -14.10 -0.31
C SER A 277 18.36 -13.50 -0.29
N SER A 278 17.67 -13.54 0.86
CA SER A 278 16.30 -13.05 1.04
C SER A 278 16.20 -11.67 1.72
N GLY A 279 17.33 -11.08 2.15
CA GLY A 279 17.36 -9.76 2.80
C GLY A 279 16.80 -9.75 4.22
N GLN A 280 16.72 -10.90 4.88
CA GLN A 280 16.23 -11.03 6.27
C GLN A 280 17.39 -10.92 7.27
N TYR A 281 17.86 -9.71 7.56
CA TYR A 281 18.62 -9.50 8.80
C TYR A 281 17.64 -9.37 9.95
N PHE A 282 17.54 -10.40 10.78
CA PHE A 282 17.11 -10.21 12.16
C PHE A 282 18.19 -9.35 12.84
N LYS A 283 17.79 -8.26 13.51
CA LYS A 283 18.67 -7.63 14.50
C LYS A 283 18.86 -8.65 15.62
N GLU A 284 19.88 -9.48 15.50
CA GLU A 284 20.44 -10.20 16.63
C GLU A 284 21.06 -9.16 17.56
N GLU A 285 20.29 -8.66 18.52
CA GLU A 285 20.87 -8.13 19.75
C GLU A 285 21.34 -9.31 20.58
N ASP A 286 22.55 -9.80 20.28
CA ASP A 286 23.34 -10.52 21.26
C ASP A 286 24.77 -10.00 21.24
N GLY A 287 25.00 -9.00 22.09
CA GLY A 287 26.31 -8.50 22.42
C GLY A 287 27.12 -9.57 23.14
N LYS A 288 27.93 -10.31 22.38
CA LYS A 288 29.15 -10.95 22.87
C LYS A 288 30.27 -10.79 21.85
N ASN A 289 30.93 -9.64 21.90
CA ASN A 289 32.27 -9.53 21.32
C ASN A 289 33.26 -10.26 22.23
N PRO A 290 34.15 -11.10 21.66
CA PRO A 290 35.24 -11.70 22.40
C PRO A 290 36.27 -10.63 22.78
N GLU A 291 36.79 -10.73 23.99
CA GLU A 291 37.81 -9.87 24.57
C GLU A 291 39.10 -9.82 23.73
N GLY A 292 39.73 -8.63 23.65
CA GLY A 292 41.17 -8.54 23.39
C GLY A 292 41.71 -7.23 22.79
N CYS A 293 42.26 -6.37 23.66
CA CYS A 293 43.35 -5.38 23.41
C CYS A 293 42.97 -4.11 22.59
N GLY A 294 43.20 -2.86 23.00
CA GLY A 294 43.87 -2.21 24.13
C GLY A 294 44.14 -0.73 23.75
N SER A 295 44.28 0.14 24.77
CA SER A 295 44.79 1.53 24.82
C SER A 295 43.91 2.73 24.37
N ASP A 296 43.36 3.42 25.39
CA ASP A 296 43.49 4.86 25.73
C ASP A 296 43.58 5.93 24.64
N LEU A 297 42.66 6.92 24.67
CA LEU A 297 42.95 8.28 25.19
C LEU A 297 41.67 9.14 25.36
N SER A 298 41.59 9.80 26.50
CA SER A 298 40.59 10.79 26.95
C SER A 298 40.58 12.09 26.13
N SER A 299 39.45 12.81 26.07
CA SER A 299 39.20 14.01 26.91
C SER A 299 38.07 14.95 26.41
N HIS A 300 37.28 15.43 27.38
CA HIS A 300 36.50 16.69 27.47
C HIS A 300 35.30 16.91 26.53
N VAL A 301 34.04 16.90 27.03
CA VAL A 301 33.33 17.87 27.92
C VAL A 301 33.03 19.19 27.20
N ASP A 302 31.76 19.45 26.87
CA ASP A 302 31.00 20.53 27.51
C ASP A 302 29.49 20.47 27.24
N ASN A 303 28.75 20.84 28.29
CA ASN A 303 27.30 20.94 28.47
C ASN A 303 26.85 22.39 28.19
N ASP A 304 25.62 22.59 27.67
CA ASP A 304 24.66 23.63 28.13
C ASP A 304 23.35 23.52 27.28
N HIS A 305 22.20 23.12 27.83
CA HIS A 305 21.12 23.92 28.46
C HIS A 305 20.52 25.02 27.55
N PHE A 306 19.22 25.33 27.49
CA PHE A 306 17.89 24.78 27.85
C PHE A 306 16.89 25.86 27.39
N ALA A 307 15.72 25.47 26.84
CA ALA A 307 14.42 26.17 26.71
C ALA A 307 14.31 27.72 26.65
N THR A 308 13.37 28.28 25.85
CA THR A 308 12.06 28.82 26.33
C THR A 308 11.21 29.50 25.22
N LYS A 309 9.88 29.43 25.41
CA LYS A 309 8.80 30.40 25.08
C LYS A 309 8.30 30.46 23.61
N LEU A 310 7.05 30.12 23.26
CA LEU A 310 5.69 30.34 23.81
C LEU A 310 5.05 31.68 23.39
N GLU A 311 3.83 31.54 22.85
CA GLU A 311 2.64 32.43 22.89
C GLU A 311 2.25 33.35 21.70
N ASN A 312 1.08 32.96 21.13
CA ASN A 312 -0.18 33.71 20.98
C ASN A 312 -0.33 34.85 19.95
N ALA A 313 -1.51 35.16 19.39
CA ALA A 313 -2.81 34.48 19.20
C ALA A 313 -3.82 35.47 18.53
N LEU A 314 -5.02 34.98 18.16
CA LEU A 314 -6.35 35.67 18.13
C LEU A 314 -6.59 36.67 16.96
N GLU A 315 -7.80 36.90 16.40
CA GLU A 315 -9.19 36.46 16.67
C GLU A 315 -10.17 36.92 15.55
N ASP A 316 -11.43 36.49 15.69
CA ASP A 316 -12.72 37.04 15.18
C ASP A 316 -13.28 36.52 13.84
N GLN A 317 -14.32 35.65 13.82
CA GLN A 317 -15.73 35.74 14.25
C GLN A 317 -16.64 36.60 13.33
N ASN A 318 -17.66 35.98 12.72
CA ASN A 318 -19.08 36.34 12.92
C ASN A 318 -20.10 35.47 12.14
N THR A 319 -21.07 34.98 12.92
CA THR A 319 -22.45 34.50 12.73
C THR A 319 -23.30 35.04 11.55
N VAL A 320 -24.29 34.24 11.07
CA VAL A 320 -25.77 34.43 11.25
C VAL A 320 -26.63 33.55 10.29
N SER A 321 -27.50 32.74 10.91
CA SER A 321 -28.92 32.37 10.68
C SER A 321 -29.64 32.34 9.31
N ASN A 322 -30.46 31.28 9.15
CA ASN A 322 -31.93 31.25 8.88
C ASN A 322 -32.45 30.43 7.68
N ASN A 323 -33.20 29.38 8.03
CA ASN A 323 -34.49 28.89 7.51
C ASN A 323 -35.14 29.68 6.34
N SER A 324 -35.61 28.96 5.31
CA SER A 324 -37.04 28.57 5.13
C SER A 324 -37.45 28.31 3.67
N GLN A 325 -38.21 27.23 3.48
CA GLN A 325 -39.47 27.15 2.71
C GLN A 325 -39.53 27.47 1.21
N ARG A 326 -39.92 26.45 0.39
CA ARG A 326 -41.13 26.34 -0.48
C ARG A 326 -40.86 25.48 -1.73
N GLU A 327 -41.57 24.35 -1.87
CA GLU A 327 -42.75 24.11 -2.76
C GLU A 327 -42.32 23.85 -4.23
N SER A 328 -42.86 22.90 -5.01
CA SER A 328 -43.96 21.95 -4.84
C SER A 328 -43.95 20.92 -6.00
N ASP A 329 -44.75 19.86 -5.82
CA ASP A 329 -45.49 19.05 -6.80
C ASP A 329 -44.76 18.16 -7.84
N PHE A 330 -44.92 16.83 -7.74
CA PHE A 330 -46.06 16.12 -8.32
C PHE A 330 -46.08 14.63 -7.92
N GLN A 331 -47.30 14.15 -7.68
CA GLN A 331 -47.71 12.81 -7.27
C GLN A 331 -47.48 11.75 -8.37
N THR A 332 -47.38 10.47 -8.01
CA THR A 332 -48.36 9.42 -8.41
C THR A 332 -48.22 8.17 -7.52
N GLU A 333 -49.35 7.68 -7.04
CA GLU A 333 -49.59 6.58 -6.10
C GLU A 333 -49.62 5.17 -6.74
N SER A 334 -49.44 4.13 -5.91
CA SER A 334 -50.38 2.98 -5.76
C SER A 334 -49.79 1.97 -4.74
N SER A 335 -50.23 1.94 -3.47
CA SER A 335 -51.32 1.10 -2.89
C SER A 335 -51.21 -0.41 -3.25
N PHE A 336 -51.11 -1.36 -2.30
CA PHE A 336 -52.18 -1.77 -1.38
C PHE A 336 -51.72 -2.65 -0.18
N HIS A 337 -52.63 -2.76 0.78
CA HIS A 337 -52.58 -3.26 2.17
C HIS A 337 -52.60 -4.80 2.39
N CYS A 338 -51.87 -5.22 3.44
CA CYS A 338 -52.28 -5.91 4.68
C CYS A 338 -53.34 -7.05 4.68
N THR A 339 -53.03 -8.19 5.34
CA THR A 339 -53.92 -8.85 6.32
C THR A 339 -53.21 -9.94 7.15
N LEU A 340 -53.46 -9.93 8.47
CA LEU A 340 -53.06 -10.90 9.50
C LEU A 340 -54.05 -12.07 9.59
N SER A 341 -53.60 -13.25 10.03
CA SER A 341 -54.35 -14.17 10.91
C SER A 341 -53.45 -15.26 11.52
N SER A 342 -53.73 -15.54 12.79
CA SER A 342 -53.07 -16.40 13.78
C SER A 342 -53.55 -17.86 13.77
N GLU A 343 -52.72 -18.83 14.21
CA GLU A 343 -53.02 -19.88 15.23
C GLU A 343 -51.87 -20.92 15.39
N SER A 344 -52.01 -21.77 16.42
CA SER A 344 -51.01 -22.32 17.37
C SER A 344 -50.35 -23.69 17.11
N CYS A 345 -49.15 -23.86 17.69
CA CYS A 345 -48.43 -25.02 18.31
C CYS A 345 -48.70 -26.51 17.95
N GLY A 346 -47.60 -27.27 17.81
CA GLY A 346 -47.53 -28.73 18.08
C GLY A 346 -46.26 -29.42 17.53
N GLU A 347 -45.45 -30.03 18.40
CA GLU A 347 -44.16 -30.70 18.14
C GLU A 347 -44.26 -32.11 17.48
N MET A 348 -43.27 -32.48 16.64
CA MET A 348 -42.38 -33.66 16.73
C MET A 348 -41.78 -34.06 15.36
N ALA A 349 -40.57 -34.64 15.42
CA ALA A 349 -39.54 -34.81 14.40
C ALA A 349 -39.83 -35.76 13.21
N ASP A 350 -39.20 -35.49 12.05
CA ASP A 350 -38.41 -36.48 11.28
C ASP A 350 -37.57 -35.80 10.16
N GLU A 351 -36.36 -36.32 9.91
CA GLU A 351 -35.42 -35.88 8.88
C GLU A 351 -35.74 -36.51 7.51
N ASN A 352 -35.81 -35.71 6.42
CA ASN A 352 -35.10 -36.03 5.17
C ASN A 352 -35.08 -34.88 4.14
N GLU A 353 -33.99 -34.84 3.39
CA GLU A 353 -33.54 -33.79 2.45
C GLU A 353 -34.46 -33.53 1.23
N ARG A 354 -34.57 -32.25 0.83
CA ARG A 354 -34.41 -31.81 -0.57
C ARG A 354 -34.23 -30.29 -0.70
N SER A 355 -33.33 -29.93 -1.60
CA SER A 355 -32.78 -28.62 -1.94
C SER A 355 -33.79 -27.55 -2.36
N SER A 356 -33.63 -26.31 -1.85
CA SER A 356 -33.75 -25.07 -2.64
C SER A 356 -33.13 -23.88 -1.92
N HIS A 357 -32.73 -22.90 -2.72
CA HIS A 357 -32.05 -21.67 -2.36
C HIS A 357 -32.89 -20.70 -1.50
N CYS A 358 -32.14 -19.95 -0.67
CA CYS A 358 -32.38 -18.59 -0.18
C CYS A 358 -32.91 -18.36 1.23
N CYS A 359 -32.24 -17.38 1.87
CA CYS A 359 -32.81 -16.31 2.69
C CYS A 359 -32.70 -16.50 4.21
N THR A 360 -31.62 -15.95 4.77
CA THR A 360 -31.55 -15.49 6.16
C THR A 360 -32.20 -14.10 6.29
N ALA A 361 -33.32 -14.03 7.00
CA ALA A 361 -33.83 -12.83 7.68
C ALA A 361 -34.26 -13.31 9.07
N GLY A 362 -33.99 -12.68 10.20
CA GLY A 362 -33.51 -11.34 10.51
C GLY A 362 -34.21 -10.94 11.81
N LEU A 363 -33.47 -10.77 12.91
CA LEU A 363 -33.93 -9.98 14.04
C LEU A 363 -33.17 -8.66 13.99
N ARG A 364 -33.96 -7.61 13.74
CA ARG A 364 -33.55 -6.20 13.61
C ARG A 364 -33.21 -5.62 14.97
N GLU A 365 -32.08 -4.93 15.05
CA GLU A 365 -31.96 -3.69 15.83
C GLU A 365 -31.27 -2.62 14.97
N ALA A 366 -31.66 -1.37 15.20
CA ALA A 366 -31.65 -0.29 14.25
C ALA A 366 -30.37 0.58 14.32
N GLY A 367 -29.78 0.80 13.14
CA GLY A 367 -29.40 2.11 12.62
C GLY A 367 -28.23 2.87 13.27
N LEU A 368 -27.03 2.68 12.73
CA LEU A 368 -26.08 3.75 12.41
C LEU A 368 -25.37 3.40 11.09
N ASN A 369 -25.44 4.30 10.12
CA ASN A 369 -24.84 4.18 8.78
C ASN A 369 -23.31 4.21 8.87
N SER A 370 -22.64 3.14 8.44
CA SER A 370 -21.28 3.20 7.89
C SER A 370 -21.38 2.94 6.39
N GLN A 371 -20.81 3.84 5.59
CA GLN A 371 -20.65 3.66 4.16
C GLN A 371 -19.67 2.50 3.94
N GLU A 372 -20.16 1.32 3.57
CA GLU A 372 -19.33 0.28 2.98
C GLU A 372 -18.73 0.83 1.68
N THR A 373 -17.44 1.15 1.73
CA THR A 373 -16.67 1.49 0.53
C THR A 373 -16.33 0.16 -0.13
N SER A 374 -16.90 -0.10 -1.32
CA SER A 374 -16.52 -1.22 -2.16
C SER A 374 -15.05 -1.05 -2.56
N LEU A 375 -14.15 -1.81 -1.93
CA LEU A 375 -12.73 -1.79 -2.25
C LEU A 375 -12.52 -2.28 -3.70
N SER A 376 -11.74 -1.53 -4.46
CA SER A 376 -11.41 -1.79 -5.87
C SER A 376 -10.48 -3.01 -5.98
N GLU A 377 -10.67 -3.87 -6.98
CA GLU A 377 -9.81 -5.03 -7.32
C GLU A 377 -8.32 -4.67 -7.59
N GLN A 378 -7.97 -3.37 -7.55
CA GLN A 378 -6.59 -2.88 -7.57
C GLN A 378 -5.84 -3.05 -6.23
N GLU A 379 -6.51 -3.21 -5.09
CA GLU A 379 -5.85 -3.43 -3.80
C GLU A 379 -5.42 -4.89 -3.54
N LEU A 380 -5.82 -5.82 -4.42
CA LEU A 380 -5.28 -7.19 -4.44
C LEU A 380 -3.96 -7.29 -5.20
N TYR A 381 -3.45 -6.18 -5.74
CA TYR A 381 -2.19 -6.13 -6.47
C TYR A 381 -1.29 -5.05 -5.89
N ASN A 382 -0.59 -5.38 -4.81
CA ASN A 382 0.44 -4.51 -4.25
C ASN A 382 1.79 -5.23 -4.22
N SER A 383 2.72 -4.73 -5.04
CA SER A 383 3.98 -5.39 -5.42
C SER A 383 5.06 -5.41 -4.33
N PHE A 384 4.77 -5.00 -3.07
CA PHE A 384 5.83 -4.79 -2.07
C PHE A 384 5.46 -5.00 -0.57
N HIS A 385 4.25 -5.43 -0.20
CA HIS A 385 3.73 -5.19 1.16
C HIS A 385 3.75 -6.31 2.21
N PHE A 386 4.57 -7.37 2.11
CA PHE A 386 4.62 -8.38 3.20
C PHE A 386 5.97 -8.64 3.87
N TRP A 387 7.07 -7.99 3.48
CA TRP A 387 8.40 -8.34 4.03
C TRP A 387 9.08 -7.32 4.95
N ARG A 388 8.41 -6.27 5.47
CA ARG A 388 9.03 -5.39 6.49
C ARG A 388 8.03 -4.75 7.46
N THR A 389 8.46 -4.60 8.72
CA THR A 389 7.92 -3.67 9.71
C THR A 389 8.14 -2.22 9.24
N PRO A 390 7.22 -1.27 9.45
CA PRO A 390 7.46 0.14 9.13
C PRO A 390 8.70 0.64 9.88
N LEU A 391 9.64 1.27 9.17
CA LEU A 391 10.70 2.05 9.81
C LEU A 391 10.06 3.31 10.43
N PRO A 392 10.53 3.79 11.60
CA PRO A 392 10.14 5.10 12.11
C PRO A 392 10.46 6.17 11.05
N GLU A 393 9.55 7.11 10.83
CA GLU A 393 9.78 8.26 9.95
C GLU A 393 11.02 9.03 10.43
N ILE A 394 12.09 8.96 9.63
CA ILE A 394 13.23 9.86 9.74
C ILE A 394 13.02 10.92 8.66
N ASP A 395 12.88 12.16 9.11
CA ASP A 395 12.74 13.36 8.30
C ASP A 395 14.03 13.59 7.48
N ILE A 396 13.98 13.30 6.18
CA ILE A 396 15.11 13.52 5.25
C ILE A 396 14.91 14.89 4.62
N ASP A 397 15.21 15.95 5.38
CA ASP A 397 15.39 17.29 4.82
C ASP A 397 16.52 18.10 5.51
N PHE A 398 17.49 17.43 6.15
CA PHE A 398 18.64 18.13 6.77
C PHE A 398 20.05 17.58 6.47
N GLU A 399 20.21 16.61 5.55
CA GLU A 399 21.54 16.07 5.19
C GLU A 399 21.88 16.11 3.69
N LEU A 400 21.31 17.06 2.94
CA LEU A 400 21.76 17.40 1.57
C LEU A 400 22.27 18.83 1.41
N GLN A 401 22.75 19.46 2.50
CA GLN A 401 23.44 20.76 2.46
C GLN A 401 24.85 20.78 3.05
N GLN A 402 25.48 19.63 3.32
CA GLN A 402 26.88 19.57 3.78
C GLN A 402 27.84 18.75 2.90
N THR A 403 27.47 18.42 1.66
CA THR A 403 28.38 17.78 0.69
C THR A 403 28.72 18.64 -0.54
N SER A 404 28.37 19.93 -0.50
CA SER A 404 28.71 20.91 -1.56
C SER A 404 29.85 21.88 -1.20
N GLU A 405 30.72 21.54 -0.26
CA GLU A 405 32.03 22.18 -0.11
C GLU A 405 33.09 21.09 0.12
N ILE A 406 33.72 20.62 -0.96
CA ILE A 406 35.14 20.21 -1.11
C ILE A 406 35.28 19.73 -2.57
N ILE A 407 35.30 20.68 -3.49
CA ILE A 407 36.09 20.56 -4.73
C ILE A 407 36.82 21.89 -4.88
N LEU A 408 38.05 21.96 -4.37
CA LEU A 408 39.08 22.87 -4.86
C LEU A 408 40.43 22.40 -4.32
N ASP A 409 41.15 21.71 -5.20
CA ASP A 409 42.62 21.70 -5.34
C ASP A 409 43.14 20.29 -5.70
N ARG A 410 43.32 20.06 -7.00
CA ARG A 410 44.58 19.48 -7.51
C ARG A 410 44.71 19.62 -9.02
N GLU A 411 45.72 20.40 -9.38
CA GLU A 411 46.20 20.66 -10.73
C GLU A 411 46.82 19.42 -11.40
N PHE A 412 46.84 19.50 -12.74
CA PHE A 412 47.43 18.57 -13.70
C PHE A 412 48.90 18.20 -13.44
N GLN A 413 49.24 16.93 -13.67
CA GLN A 413 50.58 16.57 -14.15
C GLN A 413 50.57 15.34 -15.07
N GLU A 414 50.97 15.57 -16.33
CA GLU A 414 51.24 14.57 -17.36
C GLU A 414 52.39 13.63 -16.97
N LEU A 415 52.20 12.31 -17.07
CA LEU A 415 53.31 11.35 -17.19
C LEU A 415 52.92 10.14 -18.07
N THR A 416 53.36 10.22 -19.33
CA THR A 416 53.86 9.18 -20.24
C THR A 416 53.54 7.69 -19.97
N MET A 417 52.89 7.05 -20.95
CA MET A 417 52.81 5.59 -21.11
C MET A 417 54.18 4.95 -21.41
N PRO A 418 54.38 3.69 -20.99
CA PRO A 418 55.22 2.75 -21.73
C PRO A 418 54.46 1.53 -22.27
N VAL A 419 54.94 1.13 -23.43
CA VAL A 419 54.58 0.02 -24.33
C VAL A 419 54.55 -1.35 -23.64
N SER A 420 53.60 -2.19 -24.06
CA SER A 420 53.40 -3.60 -23.67
C SER A 420 54.58 -4.51 -24.01
N PRO A 421 54.82 -5.58 -23.23
CA PRO A 421 55.42 -6.80 -23.74
C PRO A 421 54.43 -7.98 -23.75
N ASN A 422 54.47 -8.73 -24.86
CA ASN A 422 53.73 -9.95 -25.14
C ASN A 422 53.79 -10.99 -24.01
N ILE A 423 52.63 -11.54 -23.62
CA ILE A 423 52.51 -12.75 -22.80
C ILE A 423 52.03 -13.89 -23.74
N PRO A 424 52.63 -15.09 -23.73
CA PRO A 424 52.24 -16.17 -24.63
C PRO A 424 50.84 -16.71 -24.27
N MET A 425 50.03 -17.01 -25.29
CA MET A 425 48.78 -17.76 -25.14
C MET A 425 49.08 -19.15 -24.57
N ALA A 426 48.53 -19.46 -23.39
CA ALA A 426 48.45 -20.82 -22.88
C ALA A 426 47.65 -21.69 -23.87
N THR A 427 48.16 -22.88 -24.17
CA THR A 427 47.47 -23.79 -25.08
C THR A 427 46.29 -24.46 -24.37
N ARG A 428 45.23 -24.78 -25.12
CA ARG A 428 43.99 -25.43 -24.63
C ARG A 428 44.23 -26.63 -23.71
N LYS A 429 45.36 -27.32 -23.90
CA LYS A 429 45.76 -28.49 -23.11
C LYS A 429 46.27 -28.14 -21.71
N GLU A 430 46.92 -27.00 -21.53
CA GLU A 430 47.40 -26.51 -20.22
C GLU A 430 46.23 -25.96 -19.38
N LEU A 431 45.22 -25.38 -20.03
CA LEU A 431 43.96 -24.99 -19.38
C LEU A 431 43.15 -26.21 -18.93
N GLU A 432 43.10 -27.28 -19.73
CA GLU A 432 42.41 -28.53 -19.37
C GLU A 432 43.09 -29.23 -18.18
N GLU A 433 44.43 -29.25 -18.14
CA GLU A 433 45.19 -29.88 -17.04
C GLU A 433 45.14 -29.06 -15.73
N MET A 434 44.96 -27.73 -15.80
CA MET A 434 44.72 -26.88 -14.62
C MET A 434 43.28 -27.02 -14.07
N ILE A 435 42.30 -27.33 -14.92
CA ILE A 435 40.91 -27.59 -14.52
C ILE A 435 40.79 -28.97 -13.84
N GLU A 436 41.55 -29.97 -14.31
CA GLU A 436 41.53 -31.32 -13.75
C GLU A 436 42.22 -31.43 -12.38
N ASN A 437 43.09 -30.47 -12.03
CA ASN A 437 43.83 -30.41 -10.77
C ASN A 437 43.20 -29.48 -9.70
N LEU A 438 42.05 -28.89 -9.99
CA LEU A 438 41.26 -28.17 -8.97
C LEU A 438 40.42 -29.19 -8.19
N GLU A 439 40.88 -29.56 -6.99
CA GLU A 439 39.99 -30.21 -6.01
C GLU A 439 38.77 -29.30 -5.79
N PRO A 440 37.53 -29.84 -5.81
CA PRO A 440 36.36 -29.02 -5.59
C PRO A 440 36.43 -28.49 -4.16
N HIS A 441 36.58 -27.17 -4.01
CA HIS A 441 36.47 -26.52 -2.72
C HIS A 441 35.06 -26.78 -2.21
N ILE A 442 34.93 -27.64 -1.19
CA ILE A 442 33.65 -28.09 -0.60
C ILE A 442 32.91 -26.94 0.14
N ASP A 443 33.48 -25.73 0.15
CA ASP A 443 33.01 -24.56 0.88
C ASP A 443 32.45 -23.45 -0.02
N ASP A 444 31.81 -23.80 -1.15
CA ASP A 444 30.98 -22.85 -1.90
C ASP A 444 29.52 -22.90 -1.39
N PRO A 445 28.98 -21.82 -0.77
CA PRO A 445 27.61 -21.79 -0.25
C PRO A 445 26.54 -21.97 -1.34
N ASP A 446 26.87 -21.78 -2.62
CA ASP A 446 25.91 -21.83 -3.74
C ASP A 446 25.59 -23.24 -4.27
N VAL A 447 26.26 -24.29 -3.76
CA VAL A 447 26.04 -25.69 -4.19
C VAL A 447 24.97 -26.43 -3.35
N LYS A 448 24.39 -25.80 -2.32
CA LYS A 448 23.44 -26.44 -1.38
C LYS A 448 21.94 -26.31 -1.74
N GLY A 449 21.58 -25.85 -2.94
CA GLY A 449 20.20 -25.45 -3.27
C GLY A 449 19.11 -26.54 -3.16
N ILE A 450 19.44 -27.82 -3.41
CA ILE A 450 18.45 -28.92 -3.32
C ILE A 450 18.14 -29.30 -1.86
N ASP A 451 19.01 -28.97 -0.92
CA ASP A 451 18.91 -29.42 0.47
C ASP A 451 18.13 -28.44 1.37
N VAL A 452 17.62 -27.35 0.80
CA VAL A 452 16.95 -26.26 1.52
C VAL A 452 15.47 -26.55 1.76
N VAL A 453 14.75 -27.08 0.76
CA VAL A 453 13.31 -27.38 0.83
C VAL A 453 13.09 -28.90 0.84
N PRO A 454 12.34 -29.47 1.80
CA PRO A 454 11.97 -30.88 1.77
C PRO A 454 11.25 -31.28 0.48
N GLN A 455 11.76 -32.32 -0.19
CA GLN A 455 11.20 -32.81 -1.47
C GLN A 455 9.70 -33.09 -1.38
N ALA A 456 9.23 -33.66 -0.28
CA ALA A 456 7.81 -33.93 -0.08
C ALA A 456 6.94 -32.67 -0.13
N LEU A 457 7.41 -31.51 0.33
CA LEU A 457 6.68 -30.24 0.22
C LEU A 457 6.67 -29.73 -1.22
N LEU A 458 7.81 -29.85 -1.91
CA LEU A 458 7.91 -29.48 -3.31
C LEU A 458 6.96 -30.34 -4.17
N ASP A 459 6.89 -31.65 -3.95
CA ASP A 459 5.97 -32.54 -4.64
C ASP A 459 4.49 -32.15 -4.41
N GLN A 460 4.15 -31.73 -3.18
CA GLN A 460 2.82 -31.21 -2.87
C GLN A 460 2.52 -29.90 -3.61
N TYR A 461 3.53 -29.06 -3.83
CA TYR A 461 3.41 -27.81 -4.55
C TYR A 461 3.25 -28.02 -6.05
N LEU A 462 4.10 -28.85 -6.66
CA LEU A 462 4.02 -29.18 -8.09
C LEU A 462 2.66 -29.81 -8.44
N SER A 463 2.15 -30.67 -7.57
CA SER A 463 0.83 -31.30 -7.76
C SER A 463 -0.35 -30.32 -7.65
N MET A 464 -0.17 -29.05 -7.29
CA MET A 464 -1.23 -28.03 -7.35
C MET A 464 -1.73 -27.77 -8.78
N THR A 465 -0.94 -28.11 -9.79
CA THR A 465 -1.32 -28.00 -11.21
C THR A 465 -2.01 -29.25 -11.76
N ASP A 466 -2.11 -30.33 -10.98
CA ASP A 466 -2.79 -31.55 -11.42
C ASP A 466 -4.31 -31.30 -11.55
N PRO A 467 -4.90 -31.51 -12.75
CA PRO A 467 -6.33 -31.36 -12.98
C PRO A 467 -7.22 -32.18 -12.03
N SER A 468 -6.72 -33.32 -11.52
CA SER A 468 -7.45 -34.17 -10.57
C SER A 468 -7.72 -33.46 -9.22
N ARG A 469 -6.83 -32.55 -8.81
CA ARG A 469 -6.93 -31.80 -7.56
C ARG A 469 -7.88 -30.62 -7.66
N ALA A 470 -7.95 -29.99 -8.83
CA ALA A 470 -8.91 -28.92 -9.10
C ALA A 470 -10.37 -29.39 -8.92
N GLN A 471 -10.65 -30.67 -9.19
CA GLN A 471 -11.98 -31.26 -9.03
C GLN A 471 -12.32 -31.58 -7.57
N THR A 472 -11.33 -31.82 -6.71
CA THR A 472 -11.52 -32.38 -5.36
C THR A 472 -11.36 -31.36 -4.23
N VAL A 473 -10.68 -30.24 -4.47
CA VAL A 473 -10.39 -29.24 -3.43
C VAL A 473 -10.86 -27.85 -3.82
N ASP A 474 -10.33 -27.23 -4.86
CA ASP A 474 -10.78 -25.91 -5.34
C ASP A 474 -10.30 -25.63 -6.77
N THR A 475 -11.13 -24.97 -7.56
CA THR A 475 -10.78 -24.46 -8.90
C THR A 475 -9.71 -23.37 -8.87
N GLU A 476 -9.46 -22.72 -7.73
CA GLU A 476 -8.50 -21.62 -7.55
C GLU A 476 -7.11 -22.10 -7.05
N ILE A 477 -6.88 -23.40 -6.85
CA ILE A 477 -5.57 -23.91 -6.40
C ILE A 477 -4.44 -23.53 -7.37
N ALA A 478 -4.67 -23.68 -8.68
CA ALA A 478 -3.69 -23.32 -9.70
C ALA A 478 -3.33 -21.82 -9.63
N LYS A 479 -4.30 -20.97 -9.27
CA LYS A 479 -4.06 -19.53 -9.06
C LYS A 479 -3.18 -19.28 -7.83
N HIS A 480 -3.40 -19.98 -6.71
CA HIS A 480 -2.51 -19.88 -5.55
C HIS A 480 -1.10 -20.39 -5.84
N CYS A 481 -0.98 -21.43 -6.67
CA CYS A 481 0.31 -21.90 -7.19
C CYS A 481 0.99 -20.79 -7.99
N ALA A 482 0.33 -20.25 -9.03
CA ALA A 482 0.84 -19.15 -9.84
C ALA A 482 1.25 -17.91 -9.02
N TYR A 483 0.46 -17.54 -8.00
CA TYR A 483 0.73 -16.39 -7.14
C TYR A 483 2.04 -16.55 -6.34
N SER A 484 2.32 -17.75 -5.85
CA SER A 484 3.49 -18.02 -5.00
C SER A 484 4.73 -18.50 -5.76
N LEU A 485 4.60 -18.75 -7.07
CA LEU A 485 5.66 -19.32 -7.91
C LEU A 485 6.97 -18.51 -7.90
N PRO A 486 6.96 -17.16 -7.97
CA PRO A 486 8.19 -16.37 -7.82
C PRO A 486 8.90 -16.58 -6.48
N GLY A 487 8.15 -16.63 -5.37
CA GLY A 487 8.71 -16.86 -4.03
C GLY A 487 9.33 -18.25 -3.89
N VAL A 488 8.69 -19.27 -4.46
CA VAL A 488 9.22 -20.64 -4.50
C VAL A 488 10.46 -20.72 -5.41
N ALA A 489 10.43 -20.07 -6.58
CA ALA A 489 11.57 -20.01 -7.49
C ALA A 489 12.79 -19.32 -6.86
N LEU A 490 12.58 -18.22 -6.14
CA LEU A 490 13.64 -17.53 -5.40
C LEU A 490 14.25 -18.44 -4.32
N THR A 491 13.40 -19.21 -3.62
CA THR A 491 13.82 -20.11 -2.55
C THR A 491 14.64 -21.28 -3.04
N LEU A 492 14.23 -21.90 -4.15
CA LEU A 492 14.97 -22.99 -4.77
C LEU A 492 16.24 -22.49 -5.48
N GLY A 493 16.23 -21.23 -5.92
CA GLY A 493 17.29 -20.61 -6.69
C GLY A 493 17.28 -21.04 -8.17
N ARG A 494 17.90 -20.20 -9.01
CA ARG A 494 17.93 -20.39 -10.48
C ARG A 494 18.45 -21.76 -10.94
N GLN A 495 19.40 -22.35 -10.20
CA GLN A 495 19.98 -23.66 -10.52
C GLN A 495 18.90 -24.77 -10.56
N ASN A 496 17.84 -24.61 -9.75
CA ASN A 496 16.77 -25.59 -9.58
C ASN A 496 15.51 -25.22 -10.38
N TRP A 497 15.59 -24.27 -11.31
CA TRP A 497 14.45 -23.87 -12.17
C TRP A 497 13.85 -25.05 -12.94
N HIS A 498 14.67 -26.03 -13.32
CA HIS A 498 14.23 -27.25 -14.01
C HIS A 498 13.13 -28.02 -13.23
N CYS A 499 13.08 -27.91 -11.90
CA CYS A 499 12.03 -28.52 -11.08
C CYS A 499 10.68 -27.79 -11.20
N LEU A 500 10.69 -26.49 -11.50
CA LEU A 500 9.49 -25.65 -11.58
C LEU A 500 9.03 -25.37 -13.02
N LYS A 501 9.91 -25.58 -14.01
CA LYS A 501 9.67 -25.23 -15.40
C LYS A 501 8.36 -25.81 -15.95
N ASP A 502 8.13 -27.11 -15.79
CA ASP A 502 6.90 -27.77 -16.29
C ASP A 502 5.64 -27.22 -15.59
N THR A 503 5.75 -26.89 -14.30
CA THR A 503 4.67 -26.25 -13.52
C THR A 503 4.39 -24.85 -14.05
N TYR A 504 5.43 -24.06 -14.33
CA TYR A 504 5.30 -22.73 -14.92
C TYR A 504 4.65 -22.78 -16.31
N GLU A 505 5.08 -23.68 -17.19
CA GLU A 505 4.51 -23.85 -18.53
C GLU A 505 3.03 -24.28 -18.48
N THR A 506 2.70 -25.18 -17.54
CA THR A 506 1.31 -25.62 -17.31
C THR A 506 0.44 -24.45 -16.87
N LEU A 507 0.90 -23.65 -15.91
CA LEU A 507 0.17 -22.47 -15.42
C LEU A 507 0.06 -21.37 -16.49
N ALA A 508 1.10 -21.19 -17.31
CA ALA A 508 1.12 -20.19 -18.38
C ALA A 508 0.12 -20.52 -19.50
N SER A 509 -0.20 -21.80 -19.67
CA SER A 509 -1.18 -22.30 -20.65
C SER A 509 -2.52 -22.73 -20.01
N ASP A 510 -2.74 -22.39 -18.73
CA ASP A 510 -3.94 -22.77 -17.99
C ASP A 510 -5.20 -22.22 -18.66
N MET A 511 -6.29 -22.99 -18.66
CA MET A 511 -7.57 -22.61 -19.27
C MET A 511 -8.18 -21.38 -18.59
N GLN A 512 -7.92 -21.18 -17.30
CA GLN A 512 -8.41 -20.05 -16.53
C GLN A 512 -7.53 -18.81 -16.75
N TRP A 513 -8.10 -17.78 -17.36
CA TRP A 513 -7.41 -16.51 -17.56
C TRP A 513 -6.92 -15.87 -16.26
N LYS A 514 -7.57 -16.13 -15.12
CA LYS A 514 -7.14 -15.63 -13.79
C LYS A 514 -5.78 -16.19 -13.37
N VAL A 515 -5.47 -17.43 -13.73
CA VAL A 515 -4.18 -18.08 -13.46
C VAL A 515 -3.10 -17.44 -14.34
N ARG A 516 -3.35 -17.37 -15.65
CA ARG A 516 -2.44 -16.75 -16.62
C ARG A 516 -2.18 -15.27 -16.30
N ARG A 517 -3.23 -14.52 -15.93
CA ARG A 517 -3.13 -13.15 -15.44
C ARG A 517 -2.18 -13.05 -14.26
N THR A 518 -2.33 -13.94 -13.27
CA THR A 518 -1.46 -13.93 -12.08
C THR A 518 0.02 -14.11 -12.44
N LEU A 519 0.35 -14.99 -13.40
CA LEU A 519 1.71 -15.15 -13.90
C LEU A 519 2.21 -13.97 -14.73
N ALA A 520 1.36 -13.42 -15.61
CA ALA A 520 1.71 -12.24 -16.42
C ALA A 520 2.17 -11.06 -15.57
N PHE A 521 1.56 -10.95 -14.39
CA PHE A 521 1.79 -9.94 -13.39
C PHE A 521 3.10 -10.15 -12.60
N SER A 522 3.65 -11.36 -12.55
CA SER A 522 4.89 -11.68 -11.82
C SER A 522 6.06 -12.14 -12.70
N ILE A 523 5.89 -12.13 -14.03
CA ILE A 523 6.92 -12.62 -14.97
C ILE A 523 8.22 -11.82 -14.94
N HIS A 524 8.17 -10.52 -14.62
CA HIS A 524 9.34 -9.66 -14.49
C HIS A 524 10.16 -10.00 -13.24
N GLU A 525 9.51 -10.31 -12.11
CA GLU A 525 10.19 -10.82 -10.91
C GLU A 525 10.88 -12.16 -11.18
N LEU A 526 10.22 -13.05 -11.92
CA LEU A 526 10.84 -14.31 -12.36
C LEU A 526 12.05 -14.07 -13.24
N ALA A 527 12.00 -13.08 -14.14
CA ALA A 527 13.16 -12.75 -14.97
C ALA A 527 14.36 -12.27 -14.13
N VAL A 528 14.12 -11.49 -13.07
CA VAL A 528 15.18 -11.10 -12.12
C VAL A 528 15.78 -12.32 -11.42
N ILE A 529 14.95 -13.26 -10.97
CA ILE A 529 15.40 -14.47 -10.24
C ILE A 529 16.22 -15.40 -11.15
N LEU A 530 15.75 -15.61 -12.38
CA LEU A 530 16.32 -16.61 -13.30
C LEU A 530 17.55 -16.09 -14.06
N GLY A 531 17.64 -14.76 -14.26
CA GLY A 531 18.70 -14.13 -15.03
C GLY A 531 18.57 -14.34 -16.54
N ASP A 532 19.51 -13.75 -17.28
CA ASP A 532 19.40 -13.52 -18.73
C ASP A 532 19.16 -14.79 -19.56
N GLN A 533 19.93 -15.85 -19.32
CA GLN A 533 19.90 -17.05 -20.17
C GLN A 533 18.56 -17.80 -20.07
N LEU A 534 18.08 -18.04 -18.85
CA LEU A 534 16.81 -18.72 -18.61
C LEU A 534 15.62 -17.83 -18.98
N THR A 535 15.73 -16.52 -18.74
CA THR A 535 14.71 -15.54 -19.17
C THR A 535 14.52 -15.58 -20.69
N ALA A 536 15.62 -15.57 -21.45
CA ALA A 536 15.57 -15.63 -22.91
C ALA A 536 15.02 -16.97 -23.44
N GLY A 537 15.38 -18.08 -22.80
CA GLY A 537 14.96 -19.42 -23.22
C GLY A 537 13.51 -19.75 -22.87
N ASP A 538 13.09 -19.45 -21.64
CA ASP A 538 11.86 -19.98 -21.06
C ASP A 538 10.79 -18.90 -20.84
N LEU A 539 11.17 -17.69 -20.41
CA LEU A 539 10.19 -16.64 -20.07
C LEU A 539 9.75 -15.81 -21.27
N VAL A 540 10.67 -15.46 -22.18
CA VAL A 540 10.37 -14.66 -23.38
C VAL A 540 9.28 -15.29 -24.25
N PRO A 541 9.27 -16.61 -24.54
CA PRO A 541 8.19 -17.25 -25.28
C PRO A 541 6.83 -17.10 -24.59
N VAL A 542 6.77 -17.25 -23.26
CA VAL A 542 5.55 -17.12 -22.47
C VAL A 542 5.08 -15.66 -22.41
N PHE A 543 6.00 -14.72 -22.22
CA PHE A 543 5.72 -13.28 -22.30
C PHE A 543 5.06 -12.91 -23.62
N ASN A 544 5.61 -13.40 -24.75
CA ASN A 544 5.03 -13.21 -26.07
C ASN A 544 3.67 -13.88 -26.25
N GLY A 545 3.42 -14.97 -25.53
CA GLY A 545 2.10 -15.59 -25.42
C GLY A 545 1.10 -14.67 -24.72
N PHE A 546 1.46 -14.10 -23.57
CA PHE A 546 0.62 -13.18 -22.81
C PHE A 546 0.30 -11.88 -23.56
N LEU A 547 1.22 -11.38 -24.40
CA LEU A 547 0.95 -10.22 -25.27
C LEU A 547 -0.25 -10.43 -26.22
N LYS A 548 -0.50 -11.69 -26.60
CA LYS A 548 -1.55 -12.12 -27.54
C LYS A 548 -2.79 -12.69 -26.84
N ASP A 549 -2.81 -12.67 -25.52
CA ASP A 549 -3.90 -13.19 -24.69
C ASP A 549 -5.05 -12.17 -24.57
N LEU A 550 -6.04 -12.43 -23.72
CA LEU A 550 -7.12 -11.49 -23.42
C LEU A 550 -6.56 -10.20 -22.79
N ASP A 551 -7.24 -9.07 -22.99
CA ASP A 551 -6.88 -7.79 -22.33
C ASP A 551 -6.66 -7.91 -20.81
N GLU A 552 -7.43 -8.78 -20.13
CA GLU A 552 -7.32 -9.07 -18.69
C GLU A 552 -5.99 -9.73 -18.28
N VAL A 553 -5.33 -10.45 -19.20
CA VAL A 553 -4.01 -11.04 -18.99
C VAL A 553 -2.93 -10.09 -19.49
N ARG A 554 -3.14 -9.46 -20.67
CA ARG A 554 -2.22 -8.49 -21.28
C ARG A 554 -1.89 -7.32 -20.35
N ILE A 555 -2.85 -6.90 -19.51
CA ILE A 555 -2.61 -5.80 -18.56
C ILE A 555 -1.52 -6.14 -17.54
N GLY A 556 -1.35 -7.43 -17.19
CA GLY A 556 -0.30 -7.89 -16.28
C GLY A 556 1.10 -7.69 -16.86
N VAL A 557 1.30 -8.06 -18.13
CA VAL A 557 2.58 -7.78 -18.81
C VAL A 557 2.77 -6.30 -19.12
N LEU A 558 1.70 -5.57 -19.42
CA LEU A 558 1.78 -4.13 -19.70
C LEU A 558 2.27 -3.36 -18.47
N LYS A 559 1.68 -3.59 -17.30
CA LYS A 559 2.05 -2.93 -16.04
C LYS A 559 3.52 -3.05 -15.63
N HIS A 560 4.19 -4.08 -16.13
CA HIS A 560 5.59 -4.36 -15.83
C HIS A 560 6.44 -4.46 -17.10
N LEU A 561 5.98 -3.81 -18.18
CA LEU A 561 6.60 -3.88 -19.50
C LEU A 561 8.00 -3.29 -19.47
N HIS A 562 8.16 -2.11 -18.86
CA HIS A 562 9.47 -1.50 -18.66
C HIS A 562 10.43 -2.43 -17.90
N ASP A 563 9.97 -2.98 -16.78
CA ASP A 563 10.80 -3.78 -15.87
C ASP A 563 11.29 -5.07 -16.54
N PHE A 564 10.41 -5.73 -17.30
CA PHE A 564 10.79 -6.92 -18.07
C PHE A 564 11.74 -6.57 -19.22
N LEU A 565 11.42 -5.56 -20.04
CA LEU A 565 12.24 -5.20 -21.20
C LEU A 565 13.64 -4.68 -20.83
N LYS A 566 13.77 -4.03 -19.67
CA LYS A 566 15.05 -3.61 -19.08
C LYS A 566 16.02 -4.78 -18.87
N LEU A 567 15.51 -5.97 -18.57
CA LEU A 567 16.32 -7.17 -18.31
C LEU A 567 16.76 -7.86 -19.60
N LEU A 568 16.15 -7.55 -20.75
CA LEU A 568 16.51 -8.14 -22.03
C LEU A 568 17.73 -7.44 -22.65
N HIS A 569 18.55 -8.23 -23.37
CA HIS A 569 19.61 -7.70 -24.24
C HIS A 569 19.04 -6.75 -25.31
N LEU A 570 19.84 -5.74 -25.68
CA LEU A 570 19.45 -4.63 -26.56
C LEU A 570 18.81 -5.09 -27.89
N ASP A 571 19.39 -6.12 -28.53
CA ASP A 571 18.87 -6.63 -29.81
C ASP A 571 17.45 -7.18 -29.67
N LYS A 572 17.22 -8.00 -28.63
CA LYS A 572 15.92 -8.59 -28.32
C LYS A 572 14.91 -7.54 -27.88
N ARG A 573 15.34 -6.58 -27.05
CA ARG A 573 14.51 -5.45 -26.64
C ARG A 573 13.98 -4.67 -27.84
N ARG A 574 14.83 -4.40 -28.83
CA ARG A 574 14.45 -3.64 -30.03
C ARG A 574 13.40 -4.35 -30.90
N GLU A 575 13.33 -5.68 -30.87
CA GLU A 575 12.29 -6.46 -31.58
C GLU A 575 10.87 -6.14 -31.06
N TYR A 576 10.73 -5.66 -29.82
CA TYR A 576 9.43 -5.33 -29.23
C TYR A 576 8.85 -3.99 -29.68
N LEU A 577 9.64 -3.08 -30.27
CA LEU A 577 9.15 -1.76 -30.70
C LEU A 577 7.94 -1.84 -31.65
N TYR A 578 7.96 -2.81 -32.57
CA TYR A 578 6.84 -3.05 -33.49
C TYR A 578 5.60 -3.59 -32.79
N GLN A 579 5.79 -4.37 -31.73
CA GLN A 579 4.70 -4.98 -30.96
C GLN A 579 4.02 -3.96 -30.04
N LEU A 580 4.68 -2.87 -29.66
CA LEU A 580 4.10 -1.83 -28.81
C LEU A 580 2.84 -1.20 -29.42
N GLN A 581 2.78 -1.11 -30.76
CA GLN A 581 1.59 -0.61 -31.45
C GLN A 581 0.37 -1.53 -31.27
N GLU A 582 0.57 -2.83 -31.04
CA GLU A 582 -0.51 -3.80 -30.83
C GLU A 582 -1.29 -3.52 -29.54
N PHE A 583 -0.68 -2.86 -28.55
CA PHE A 583 -1.36 -2.46 -27.30
C PHE A 583 -2.40 -1.35 -27.51
N LEU A 584 -2.36 -0.61 -28.62
CA LEU A 584 -3.44 0.33 -28.97
C LEU A 584 -4.73 -0.39 -29.36
N VAL A 585 -4.62 -1.63 -29.82
CA VAL A 585 -5.76 -2.46 -30.22
C VAL A 585 -6.14 -3.33 -29.02
N THR A 586 -7.22 -2.92 -28.34
CA THR A 586 -7.83 -3.65 -27.24
C THR A 586 -9.04 -4.44 -27.73
N ASP A 587 -9.30 -5.60 -27.13
CA ASP A 587 -10.50 -6.41 -27.40
C ASP A 587 -11.76 -5.58 -27.14
N ASN A 588 -11.68 -4.74 -26.10
CA ASN A 588 -12.74 -3.82 -25.72
C ASN A 588 -12.28 -2.36 -25.88
N SER A 589 -12.83 -1.66 -26.88
CA SER A 589 -12.54 -0.23 -27.11
C SER A 589 -12.85 0.69 -25.92
N ARG A 590 -13.69 0.24 -24.95
CA ARG A 590 -13.98 0.97 -23.71
C ARG A 590 -12.91 0.80 -22.64
N ASN A 591 -11.93 -0.08 -22.84
CA ASN A 591 -10.87 -0.32 -21.86
C ASN A 591 -9.83 0.82 -21.86
N TRP A 592 -10.27 2.00 -21.44
CA TRP A 592 -9.44 3.20 -21.40
C TRP A 592 -8.35 3.10 -20.34
N ARG A 593 -8.58 2.33 -19.26
CA ARG A 593 -7.58 2.08 -18.21
C ARG A 593 -6.35 1.36 -18.77
N PHE A 594 -6.56 0.40 -19.66
CA PHE A 594 -5.47 -0.27 -20.38
C PHE A 594 -4.64 0.71 -21.22
N ARG A 595 -5.30 1.63 -21.93
CA ARG A 595 -4.61 2.65 -22.75
C ARG A 595 -3.93 3.72 -21.90
N ALA A 596 -4.49 4.05 -20.74
CA ALA A 596 -3.84 4.91 -19.75
C ALA A 596 -2.56 4.27 -19.24
N GLU A 597 -2.61 3.00 -18.85
CA GLU A 597 -1.43 2.23 -18.44
C GLU A 597 -0.37 2.17 -19.56
N LEU A 598 -0.78 1.97 -20.81
CA LEU A 598 0.15 2.02 -21.95
C LEU A 598 0.87 3.37 -22.01
N ALA A 599 0.17 4.48 -21.80
CA ALA A 599 0.80 5.80 -21.79
C ALA A 599 1.82 5.94 -20.64
N GLU A 600 1.52 5.44 -19.45
CA GLU A 600 2.44 5.45 -18.30
C GLU A 600 3.69 4.62 -18.57
N GLN A 601 3.52 3.42 -19.10
CA GLN A 601 4.64 2.52 -19.42
C GLN A 601 5.52 3.08 -20.54
N LEU A 602 4.91 3.73 -21.54
CA LEU A 602 5.67 4.38 -22.62
C LEU A 602 6.58 5.50 -22.10
N ILE A 603 6.21 6.20 -21.02
CA ILE A 603 7.06 7.22 -20.39
C ILE A 603 8.35 6.56 -19.88
N LEU A 604 8.21 5.45 -19.15
CA LEU A 604 9.36 4.70 -18.61
C LEU A 604 10.21 4.09 -19.74
N LEU A 605 9.58 3.61 -20.80
CA LEU A 605 10.28 3.04 -21.95
C LEU A 605 11.15 4.05 -22.71
N LEU A 606 10.90 5.37 -22.58
CA LEU A 606 11.76 6.38 -23.21
C LEU A 606 13.22 6.26 -22.76
N ASP A 607 13.49 5.78 -21.54
CA ASP A 607 14.85 5.57 -21.01
C ASP A 607 15.56 4.34 -21.59
N LEU A 608 14.82 3.42 -22.19
CA LEU A 608 15.37 2.16 -22.69
C LEU A 608 15.76 2.20 -24.17
N TYR A 609 15.33 3.21 -24.92
CA TYR A 609 15.45 3.28 -26.37
C TYR A 609 16.21 4.52 -26.84
N SER A 610 16.78 4.43 -28.04
CA SER A 610 17.48 5.56 -28.66
C SER A 610 16.49 6.65 -29.10
N ALA A 611 16.96 7.89 -29.21
CA ALA A 611 16.17 9.01 -29.74
C ALA A 611 15.53 8.71 -31.11
N ARG A 612 16.22 7.95 -31.97
CA ARG A 612 15.69 7.52 -33.27
C ARG A 612 14.53 6.54 -33.09
N ASP A 613 14.68 5.52 -32.25
CA ASP A 613 13.62 4.54 -32.05
C ASP A 613 12.39 5.18 -31.36
N ILE A 614 12.59 6.11 -30.43
CA ILE A 614 11.53 6.91 -29.82
C ILE A 614 10.76 7.68 -30.90
N TYR A 615 11.49 8.38 -31.78
CA TYR A 615 10.89 9.16 -32.85
C TYR A 615 10.14 8.25 -33.85
N ASP A 616 10.76 7.17 -34.33
CA ASP A 616 10.19 6.33 -35.39
C ASP A 616 9.00 5.47 -34.92
N TYR A 617 9.06 4.93 -33.69
CA TYR A 617 8.09 3.93 -33.21
C TYR A 617 7.17 4.44 -32.10
N LEU A 618 7.66 5.24 -31.15
CA LEU A 618 6.84 5.66 -30.00
C LEU A 618 6.03 6.92 -30.28
N ARG A 619 6.55 7.86 -31.09
CA ARG A 619 5.84 9.10 -31.49
C ARG A 619 4.45 8.82 -32.06
N PRO A 620 4.24 7.90 -33.03
CA PRO A 620 2.91 7.66 -33.57
C PRO A 620 1.91 7.19 -32.52
N ILE A 621 2.37 6.37 -31.55
CA ILE A 621 1.57 5.83 -30.45
C ILE A 621 1.18 6.96 -29.49
N ALA A 622 2.16 7.75 -29.03
CA ALA A 622 1.92 8.90 -28.15
C ALA A 622 0.89 9.87 -28.76
N PHE A 623 1.01 10.19 -30.05
CA PHE A 623 0.05 11.08 -30.70
C PHE A 623 -1.34 10.48 -30.87
N SER A 624 -1.45 9.15 -30.98
CA SER A 624 -2.76 8.47 -30.98
C SER A 624 -3.43 8.61 -29.62
N LEU A 625 -2.68 8.46 -28.53
CA LEU A 625 -3.18 8.55 -27.15
C LEU A 625 -3.53 10.00 -26.76
N CYS A 626 -2.77 11.00 -27.23
CA CYS A 626 -3.16 12.42 -27.12
C CYS A 626 -4.50 12.74 -27.79
N ALA A 627 -4.89 11.97 -28.80
CA ALA A 627 -6.17 12.11 -29.49
C ALA A 627 -7.26 11.15 -28.97
N ASP A 628 -7.05 10.50 -27.82
CA ASP A 628 -8.00 9.55 -27.24
C ASP A 628 -9.34 10.21 -26.92
N LYS A 629 -10.41 9.41 -26.88
CA LYS A 629 -11.76 9.86 -26.54
C LYS A 629 -11.87 10.22 -25.06
N VAL A 630 -11.13 9.55 -24.18
CA VAL A 630 -11.18 9.72 -22.72
C VAL A 630 -10.14 10.75 -22.27
N SER A 631 -10.56 11.74 -21.48
CA SER A 631 -9.69 12.81 -20.99
C SER A 631 -8.52 12.31 -20.14
N SER A 632 -8.75 11.34 -19.24
CA SER A 632 -7.71 10.77 -18.39
C SER A 632 -6.55 10.16 -19.18
N VAL A 633 -6.84 9.48 -20.29
CA VAL A 633 -5.80 8.93 -21.19
C VAL A 633 -5.01 10.08 -21.83
N ARG A 634 -5.71 11.12 -22.30
CA ARG A 634 -5.05 12.28 -22.92
C ARG A 634 -4.11 12.99 -21.94
N TRP A 635 -4.50 13.14 -20.68
CA TRP A 635 -3.70 13.82 -19.65
C TRP A 635 -2.32 13.17 -19.46
N ILE A 636 -2.29 11.85 -19.28
CA ILE A 636 -1.04 11.09 -19.16
C ILE A 636 -0.23 11.19 -20.47
N SER A 637 -0.91 11.19 -21.61
CA SER A 637 -0.26 11.31 -22.92
C SER A 637 0.41 12.66 -23.14
N TYR A 638 -0.06 13.74 -22.52
CA TYR A 638 0.62 15.05 -22.58
C TYR A 638 1.96 15.00 -21.86
N LYS A 639 2.02 14.33 -20.71
CA LYS A 639 3.27 14.05 -20.01
C LYS A 639 4.21 13.18 -20.84
N LEU A 640 3.68 12.13 -21.49
CA LEU A 640 4.45 11.30 -22.42
C LEU A 640 5.10 12.11 -23.54
N VAL A 641 4.34 12.97 -24.22
CA VAL A 641 4.88 13.84 -25.28
C VAL A 641 5.91 14.83 -24.73
N SER A 642 5.69 15.38 -23.53
CA SER A 642 6.61 16.35 -22.91
C SER A 642 7.95 15.70 -22.57
N GLU A 643 7.92 14.51 -21.95
CA GLU A 643 9.13 13.72 -21.70
C GLU A 643 9.82 13.28 -22.99
N MET A 644 9.07 12.96 -24.05
CA MET A 644 9.65 12.70 -25.37
C MET A 644 10.40 13.93 -25.91
N VAL A 645 9.84 15.13 -25.81
CA VAL A 645 10.51 16.38 -26.21
C VAL A 645 11.82 16.56 -25.44
N LYS A 646 11.77 16.38 -24.10
CA LYS A 646 12.94 16.46 -23.23
C LYS A 646 14.05 15.49 -23.64
N LYS A 647 13.71 14.22 -23.85
CA LYS A 647 14.67 13.19 -24.26
C LYS A 647 15.28 13.47 -25.63
N LEU A 648 14.47 13.86 -26.62
CA LEU A 648 14.98 14.17 -27.97
C LEU A 648 15.87 15.43 -27.98
N TYR A 649 15.55 16.42 -27.14
CA TYR A 649 16.39 17.60 -26.96
C TYR A 649 17.75 17.25 -26.33
N MET A 650 17.76 16.47 -25.25
CA MET A 650 18.99 16.06 -24.56
C MET A 650 19.90 15.17 -25.42
N ALA A 651 19.33 14.40 -26.37
CA ALA A 651 20.08 13.46 -27.21
C ALA A 651 20.98 14.13 -28.28
N SER A 652 21.13 15.46 -28.29
CA SER A 652 21.91 16.24 -29.28
C SER A 652 21.48 16.05 -30.74
N THR A 653 20.32 15.43 -30.99
CA THR A 653 19.64 15.34 -32.30
C THR A 653 18.62 16.47 -32.44
N SER A 654 19.10 17.69 -32.68
CA SER A 654 18.24 18.89 -32.78
C SER A 654 17.18 18.79 -33.89
N THR A 655 17.41 18.00 -34.93
CA THR A 655 16.43 17.82 -36.01
C THR A 655 15.16 17.10 -35.53
N PHE A 656 15.28 16.02 -34.75
CA PHE A 656 14.11 15.24 -34.34
C PHE A 656 13.19 16.00 -33.38
N VAL A 657 13.75 16.79 -32.46
CA VAL A 657 12.92 17.61 -31.55
C VAL A 657 12.20 18.72 -32.31
N VAL A 658 12.87 19.37 -33.27
CA VAL A 658 12.24 20.40 -34.11
C VAL A 658 11.15 19.79 -35.00
N ASP A 659 11.42 18.65 -35.62
CA ASP A 659 10.43 17.93 -36.43
C ASP A 659 9.23 17.49 -35.58
N LEU A 660 9.46 16.97 -34.37
CA LEU A 660 8.40 16.63 -33.43
C LEU A 660 7.54 17.85 -33.06
N MET A 661 8.16 18.99 -32.75
CA MET A 661 7.44 20.23 -32.45
C MET A 661 6.60 20.72 -33.65
N ASN A 662 7.14 20.65 -34.86
CA ASN A 662 6.39 20.98 -36.07
C ASN A 662 5.20 20.03 -36.27
N GLU A 663 5.38 18.72 -36.05
CA GLU A 663 4.28 17.76 -36.12
C GLU A 663 3.20 18.01 -35.06
N LEU A 664 3.58 18.43 -33.84
CA LEU A 664 2.62 18.82 -32.80
C LEU A 664 1.76 20.01 -33.25
N VAL A 665 2.37 21.01 -33.88
CA VAL A 665 1.67 22.18 -34.43
C VAL A 665 0.71 21.75 -35.55
N GLU A 666 1.18 20.96 -36.52
CA GLU A 666 0.33 20.53 -37.64
C GLU A 666 -0.83 19.64 -37.18
N LYS A 667 -0.58 18.73 -36.22
CA LYS A 667 -1.57 17.74 -35.79
C LYS A 667 -2.59 18.29 -34.79
N PHE A 668 -2.13 19.09 -33.82
CA PHE A 668 -2.95 19.54 -32.69
C PHE A 668 -3.32 21.02 -32.80
N CYS A 669 -2.37 21.94 -33.02
CA CYS A 669 -2.67 23.37 -33.10
C CYS A 669 -3.58 23.70 -34.30
N ARG A 670 -3.34 23.07 -35.45
CA ARG A 670 -4.16 23.25 -36.67
C ARG A 670 -5.33 22.27 -36.77
N CYS A 671 -5.62 21.54 -35.69
CA CYS A 671 -6.70 20.56 -35.68
C CYS A 671 -8.06 21.23 -35.93
N ARG A 672 -8.89 20.63 -36.80
CA ARG A 672 -10.24 21.13 -37.07
C ARG A 672 -11.14 21.09 -35.83
N LYS A 673 -10.92 20.11 -34.94
CA LYS A 673 -11.65 19.97 -33.69
C LYS A 673 -11.02 20.84 -32.60
N TRP A 674 -11.86 21.55 -31.86
CA TRP A 674 -11.43 22.38 -30.73
C TRP A 674 -10.69 21.57 -29.66
N SER A 675 -11.08 20.30 -29.45
CA SER A 675 -10.42 19.41 -28.50
C SER A 675 -8.95 19.15 -28.85
N GLY A 676 -8.62 19.02 -30.15
CA GLY A 676 -7.23 18.88 -30.58
C GLY A 676 -6.41 20.16 -30.37
N ARG A 677 -7.03 21.32 -30.54
CA ARG A 677 -6.37 22.61 -30.28
C ARG A 677 -6.15 22.84 -28.79
N GLN A 678 -7.07 22.43 -27.92
CA GLN A 678 -6.82 22.39 -26.49
C GLN A 678 -5.71 21.40 -26.12
N THR A 679 -5.64 20.23 -26.75
CA THR A 679 -4.52 19.30 -26.56
C THR A 679 -3.17 19.97 -26.85
N PHE A 680 -3.07 20.80 -27.89
CA PHE A 680 -1.85 21.57 -28.15
C PHE A 680 -1.52 22.52 -26.99
N VAL A 681 -2.50 23.25 -26.47
CA VAL A 681 -2.29 24.16 -25.32
C VAL A 681 -1.85 23.39 -24.08
N PHE A 682 -2.49 22.26 -23.76
CA PHE A 682 -2.09 21.42 -22.62
C PHE A 682 -0.68 20.85 -22.78
N ILE A 683 -0.30 20.39 -23.98
CA ILE A 683 1.08 19.93 -24.23
C ILE A 683 2.07 21.07 -24.01
N CYS A 684 1.80 22.27 -24.55
CA CYS A 684 2.64 23.45 -24.31
C CYS A 684 2.73 23.82 -22.83
N GLN A 685 1.62 23.69 -22.09
CA GLN A 685 1.59 23.88 -20.65
C GLN A 685 2.49 22.88 -19.93
N THR A 686 2.31 21.58 -20.13
CA THR A 686 3.12 20.53 -19.49
C THR A 686 4.61 20.64 -19.84
N ILE A 687 4.93 20.90 -21.11
CA ILE A 687 6.30 21.16 -21.56
C ILE A 687 6.95 22.31 -20.78
N SER A 688 6.17 23.35 -20.48
CA SER A 688 6.64 24.53 -19.74
C SER A 688 6.75 24.24 -18.25
N GLU A 689 5.74 23.60 -17.64
CA GLU A 689 5.72 23.25 -16.21
C GLU A 689 6.91 22.35 -15.85
N ASP A 690 7.16 21.30 -16.64
CA ASP A 690 8.20 20.29 -16.40
C ASP A 690 9.60 20.69 -16.92
N ASP A 691 9.76 21.92 -17.41
CA ASP A 691 11.01 22.48 -17.97
C ASP A 691 11.68 21.53 -18.99
N CYS A 692 10.88 20.99 -19.90
CA CYS A 692 11.32 19.96 -20.86
C CYS A 692 12.29 20.49 -21.93
N LEU A 693 12.27 21.78 -22.21
CA LEU A 693 13.24 22.47 -23.07
C LEU A 693 13.49 23.89 -22.57
N PRO A 694 14.64 24.49 -22.90
CA PRO A 694 14.88 25.91 -22.63
C PRO A 694 13.81 26.82 -23.25
N MET A 695 13.40 27.85 -22.50
CA MET A 695 12.29 28.72 -22.89
C MET A 695 12.56 29.53 -24.17
N ASP A 696 13.82 29.77 -24.54
CA ASP A 696 14.18 30.37 -25.83
C ASP A 696 13.81 29.43 -26.99
N GLN A 697 14.03 28.13 -26.85
CA GLN A 697 13.66 27.14 -27.86
C GLN A 697 12.13 26.99 -27.93
N PHE A 698 11.44 26.99 -26.78
CA PHE A 698 9.99 27.02 -26.73
C PHE A 698 9.42 28.28 -27.42
N ALA A 699 10.01 29.44 -27.14
CA ALA A 699 9.59 30.74 -27.66
C ALA A 699 9.77 30.85 -29.19
N VAL A 700 10.77 30.17 -29.75
CA VAL A 700 11.00 30.13 -31.19
C VAL A 700 10.04 29.17 -31.89
N HIS A 701 9.84 27.96 -31.35
CA HIS A 701 9.17 26.88 -32.08
C HIS A 701 7.68 26.70 -31.78
N LEU A 702 7.22 26.99 -30.56
CA LEU A 702 5.86 26.69 -30.11
C LEU A 702 5.04 27.95 -29.79
N LEU A 703 5.67 28.94 -29.17
CA LEU A 703 4.99 30.15 -28.69
C LEU A 703 4.23 30.91 -29.80
N PRO A 704 4.75 31.14 -31.02
CA PRO A 704 4.02 31.88 -32.04
C PRO A 704 2.69 31.21 -32.42
N HIS A 705 2.67 29.87 -32.41
CA HIS A 705 1.48 29.08 -32.69
C HIS A 705 0.51 29.07 -31.50
N LEU A 706 1.04 29.05 -30.28
CA LEU A 706 0.24 29.15 -29.06
C LEU A 706 -0.49 30.49 -28.98
N LEU A 707 0.21 31.61 -29.22
CA LEU A 707 -0.39 32.95 -29.18
C LEU A 707 -1.43 33.17 -30.28
N HIS A 708 -1.28 32.52 -31.44
CA HIS A 708 -2.28 32.56 -32.51
C HIS A 708 -3.66 32.04 -32.07
N LEU A 709 -3.71 31.14 -31.08
CA LEU A 709 -4.98 30.62 -30.54
C LEU A 709 -5.80 31.68 -29.78
N ALA A 710 -5.27 32.88 -29.53
CA ALA A 710 -6.07 33.99 -29.01
C ALA A 710 -7.18 34.41 -29.98
N SER A 711 -7.04 34.13 -31.28
CA SER A 711 -8.07 34.35 -32.30
C SER A 711 -8.93 33.10 -32.56
N ASP A 712 -8.86 32.06 -31.73
CA ASP A 712 -9.68 30.86 -31.91
C ASP A 712 -11.17 31.20 -31.83
N ARG A 713 -12.00 30.50 -32.60
CA ARG A 713 -13.45 30.73 -32.58
C ARG A 713 -14.13 30.18 -31.32
N VAL A 714 -13.49 29.23 -30.63
CA VAL A 714 -14.07 28.53 -29.48
C VAL A 714 -13.54 29.15 -28.18
N PRO A 715 -14.41 29.75 -27.33
CA PRO A 715 -13.99 30.37 -26.08
C PRO A 715 -13.20 29.45 -25.16
N ASN A 716 -13.58 28.17 -25.03
CA ASN A 716 -12.87 27.20 -24.19
C ASN A 716 -11.40 27.00 -24.57
N VAL A 717 -11.03 27.22 -25.83
CA VAL A 717 -9.61 27.20 -26.27
C VAL A 717 -8.91 28.47 -25.78
N ARG A 718 -9.57 29.63 -25.92
CA ARG A 718 -9.05 30.93 -25.48
C ARG A 718 -8.95 31.04 -23.96
N VAL A 719 -9.89 30.46 -23.20
CA VAL A 719 -9.85 30.35 -21.74
C VAL A 719 -8.61 29.56 -21.31
N LEU A 720 -8.38 28.40 -21.93
CA LEU A 720 -7.22 27.58 -21.60
C LEU A 720 -5.92 28.30 -21.96
N LEU A 721 -5.85 28.95 -23.12
CA LEU A 721 -4.72 29.80 -23.47
C LEU A 721 -4.47 30.89 -22.42
N ALA A 722 -5.51 31.63 -22.01
CA ALA A 722 -5.38 32.68 -21.00
C ALA A 722 -4.79 32.14 -19.68
N LYS A 723 -5.26 30.98 -19.23
CA LYS A 723 -4.71 30.27 -18.06
C LYS A 723 -3.23 29.93 -18.25
N THR A 724 -2.88 29.25 -19.35
CA THR A 724 -1.49 28.84 -19.61
C THR A 724 -0.55 30.04 -19.70
N LEU A 725 -0.96 31.14 -20.35
CA LEU A 725 -0.12 32.34 -20.44
C LEU A 725 0.10 32.98 -19.05
N LYS A 726 -0.96 33.11 -18.24
CA LYS A 726 -0.91 33.78 -16.94
C LYS A 726 -0.28 32.95 -15.84
N GLN A 727 -0.69 31.69 -15.72
CA GLN A 727 -0.38 30.80 -14.60
C GLN A 727 0.86 29.95 -14.85
N THR A 728 1.26 29.76 -16.11
CA THR A 728 2.42 28.92 -16.44
C THR A 728 3.55 29.76 -17.03
N LEU A 729 3.32 30.45 -18.15
CA LEU A 729 4.42 31.11 -18.87
C LEU A 729 4.96 32.34 -18.14
N LEU A 730 4.10 33.22 -17.63
CA LEU A 730 4.55 34.42 -16.91
C LEU A 730 5.23 34.13 -15.56
N GLU A 731 5.13 32.90 -15.05
CA GLU A 731 5.89 32.48 -13.86
C GLU A 731 7.35 32.11 -14.19
N LYS A 732 7.68 31.88 -15.47
CA LYS A 732 9.04 31.50 -15.88
C LYS A 732 9.94 32.73 -15.98
N GLU A 733 11.16 32.60 -15.44
CA GLU A 733 12.16 33.69 -15.39
C GLU A 733 12.42 34.34 -16.76
N TYR A 734 12.38 33.54 -17.84
CA TYR A 734 12.56 34.00 -19.21
C TYR A 734 11.57 35.13 -19.62
N PHE A 735 10.36 35.11 -19.07
CA PHE A 735 9.30 36.09 -19.35
C PHE A 735 9.19 37.18 -18.27
N LEU A 736 10.06 37.19 -17.25
CA LEU A 736 10.13 38.27 -16.26
C LEU A 736 11.11 39.38 -16.66
N ASN A 737 11.99 39.12 -17.63
CA ASN A 737 13.02 40.05 -18.09
C ASN A 737 12.49 41.01 -19.17
N SER A 738 12.28 42.27 -18.78
CA SER A 738 11.67 43.37 -19.56
C SER A 738 12.32 43.75 -20.91
N ALA A 739 13.37 43.05 -21.35
CA ALA A 739 14.05 43.26 -22.63
C ALA A 739 13.72 42.19 -23.69
N ASN A 740 12.81 41.24 -23.41
CA ASN A 740 12.52 40.11 -24.27
C ASN A 740 11.31 40.38 -25.20
N SER A 741 11.52 40.35 -26.53
CA SER A 741 10.43 40.52 -27.52
C SER A 741 9.32 39.46 -27.41
N HIS A 742 9.65 38.27 -26.87
CA HIS A 742 8.66 37.23 -26.64
C HIS A 742 7.76 37.53 -25.42
N GLN A 743 8.29 38.21 -24.39
CA GLN A 743 7.47 38.69 -23.27
C GLN A 743 6.46 39.72 -23.75
N GLU A 744 6.89 40.70 -24.54
CA GLU A 744 6.00 41.71 -25.11
C GLU A 744 4.88 41.04 -25.92
N ALA A 745 5.19 40.03 -26.73
CA ALA A 745 4.18 39.28 -27.48
C ALA A 745 3.15 38.56 -26.58
N VAL A 746 3.60 37.95 -25.47
CA VAL A 746 2.71 37.30 -24.48
C VAL A 746 1.82 38.33 -23.80
N GLU A 747 2.37 39.45 -23.35
CA GLU A 747 1.63 40.52 -22.67
C GLU A 747 0.60 41.17 -23.60
N GLN A 748 0.96 41.45 -24.85
CA GLN A 748 0.02 41.96 -25.87
C GLN A 748 -1.12 40.96 -26.13
N THR A 749 -0.81 39.67 -26.19
CA THR A 749 -1.83 38.63 -26.38
C THR A 749 -2.78 38.55 -25.18
N ILE A 750 -2.25 38.68 -23.96
CA ILE A 750 -3.07 38.77 -22.75
C ILE A 750 -3.99 40.00 -22.79
N MET A 751 -3.49 41.16 -23.20
CA MET A 751 -4.33 42.37 -23.33
C MET A 751 -5.49 42.15 -24.32
N VAL A 752 -5.25 41.43 -25.41
CA VAL A 752 -6.31 41.03 -26.35
C VAL A 752 -7.35 40.15 -25.65
N LEU A 753 -6.92 39.14 -24.89
CA LEU A 753 -7.82 38.23 -24.17
C LEU A 753 -8.58 38.91 -23.01
N GLN A 754 -8.02 39.95 -22.39
CA GLN A 754 -8.70 40.77 -21.38
C GLN A 754 -9.84 41.60 -21.97
N MET A 755 -9.81 41.86 -23.28
CA MET A 755 -10.85 42.56 -24.02
C MET A 755 -11.75 41.61 -24.81
N ASP A 756 -11.69 40.29 -24.54
CA ASP A 756 -12.49 39.28 -25.24
C ASP A 756 -13.99 39.48 -25.00
N ASP A 757 -14.82 39.07 -25.95
CA ASP A 757 -16.27 39.14 -25.81
C ASP A 757 -16.76 38.21 -24.68
N ASP A 758 -16.12 37.04 -24.54
CA ASP A 758 -16.47 36.01 -23.57
C ASP A 758 -16.05 36.38 -22.13
N SER A 759 -16.95 36.19 -21.16
CA SER A 759 -16.70 36.56 -19.76
C SER A 759 -15.62 35.72 -19.10
N ASP A 760 -15.55 34.43 -19.42
CA ASP A 760 -14.61 33.51 -18.78
C ASP A 760 -13.20 33.76 -19.31
N VAL A 761 -13.07 34.05 -20.61
CA VAL A 761 -11.78 34.44 -21.20
C VAL A 761 -11.25 35.70 -20.53
N LYS A 762 -12.07 36.75 -20.39
CA LYS A 762 -11.70 37.98 -19.69
C LYS A 762 -11.29 37.73 -18.25
N TYR A 763 -12.05 36.90 -17.54
CA TYR A 763 -11.80 36.57 -16.15
C TYR A 763 -10.43 35.90 -16.00
N PHE A 764 -10.16 34.80 -16.70
CA PHE A 764 -8.88 34.09 -16.61
C PHE A 764 -7.70 34.87 -17.18
N ALA A 765 -7.92 35.78 -18.14
CA ALA A 765 -6.88 36.70 -18.62
C ALA A 765 -6.56 37.84 -17.63
N SER A 766 -7.44 38.10 -16.66
CA SER A 766 -7.29 39.18 -15.67
C SER A 766 -6.86 38.71 -14.28
N ILE A 767 -6.93 37.40 -13.99
CA ILE A 767 -6.48 36.83 -12.71
C ILE A 767 -4.95 36.93 -12.58
N HIS A 768 -4.49 37.27 -11.37
CA HIS A 768 -3.07 37.26 -11.03
C HIS A 768 -2.59 35.88 -10.55
N PRO A 769 -1.33 35.48 -10.82
CA PRO A 769 -0.80 34.14 -10.48
C PRO A 769 -0.86 33.82 -8.97
N ALA A 770 -0.72 34.84 -8.11
CA ALA A 770 -0.64 34.67 -6.65
C ALA A 770 -1.95 34.24 -5.97
N SER A 771 -3.10 34.32 -6.66
CA SER A 771 -4.41 33.97 -6.08
C SER A 771 -4.81 32.49 -6.23
N THR A 772 -4.00 31.65 -6.91
CA THR A 772 -4.41 30.30 -7.33
C THR A 772 -3.85 29.14 -6.49
N LYS A 773 -2.75 29.32 -5.73
CA LYS A 773 -2.17 28.21 -4.93
C LYS A 773 -3.07 27.69 -3.80
N ILE A 774 -4.15 28.40 -3.46
CA ILE A 774 -5.13 28.00 -2.43
C ILE A 774 -6.32 27.22 -3.05
N ALA A 775 -6.45 27.18 -4.38
CA ALA A 775 -7.63 26.65 -5.07
C ALA A 775 -7.39 25.33 -5.84
N ASP A 776 -6.15 24.87 -6.02
CA ASP A 776 -5.86 23.67 -6.81
C ASP A 776 -6.32 22.36 -6.15
N ASP A 777 -6.52 22.33 -4.83
CA ASP A 777 -7.17 21.19 -4.15
C ASP A 777 -8.68 21.08 -4.46
N ALA A 778 -9.30 22.10 -5.06
CA ALA A 778 -10.72 22.11 -5.40
C ALA A 778 -11.01 21.87 -6.90
N MET A 779 -9.99 21.82 -7.76
CA MET A 779 -10.15 21.68 -9.21
C MET A 779 -9.99 20.25 -9.77
N SER A 780 -9.81 19.25 -8.90
CA SER A 780 -9.99 17.83 -9.26
C SER A 780 -11.46 17.44 -9.55
N THR A 781 -12.39 18.39 -9.51
CA THR A 781 -13.81 18.21 -9.83
C THR A 781 -14.29 19.23 -10.86
N ALA A 782 -13.82 19.11 -12.09
CA ALA A 782 -14.50 19.70 -13.25
C ALA A 782 -14.85 18.61 -14.27
N SER A 783 -15.61 17.62 -13.78
CA SER A 783 -16.56 16.88 -14.60
C SER A 783 -17.72 17.84 -14.91
N SER A 784 -17.71 18.48 -16.08
CA SER A 784 -18.91 19.11 -16.61
C SER A 784 -18.86 19.08 -18.13
N THR A 785 -19.54 18.06 -18.63
CA THR A 785 -20.10 17.94 -19.96
C THR A 785 -20.86 19.20 -20.34
N TYR A 786 -20.44 19.84 -21.44
CA TYR A 786 -21.31 20.49 -22.42
C TYR A 786 -20.71 20.37 -23.81
#